data_AF-A0A3Q2Y5U9-F1
#
_entry.id   AF-A0A3Q2Y5U9-F1
#
_cell.length_a   1.000
_cell.length_b   1.000
_cell.length_c   1.000
_cell.angle_alpha   90.00
_cell.angle_beta   90.00
_cell.angle_gamma   90.00
#
_symmetry.space_group_name_H-M   'P 1'
#
loop_
_entity.id
_entity.type
_entity.pdbx_description
1 polymer ?
#
loop_
_entity_poly.entity_id
_entity_poly.type
_entity_poly.pdbx_seq_one_letter_code
_entity_poly.pdbx_strand_id
1 'polypeptide(L)'
;MESSAERKFVNLRRRLDQLGYRHPLGIENLPLVEKLFSDLVHTTESLRNAKLSAKSEKQSQNCDVLLEPYRADNARLVRENNQLHIDLLKVKEEMEHITRELKSRIRKLDHDMCDLRFLNNQYAHKVRCLEKDSKAKAECILQLQEKNLQAVVQTPGGKKRSIAFRRQRMQTDELIPPPATSGYPVAQPDDPYIADLLQLADNRIVELQDEVTKVTSELDESHECIQLLNTQVSERDQEIDRLNRVLHGGRPRDAVSSEAENASNEKLIAHLNLQVEYLQESNKALEQKVEGLQHKSSSKVADLSLKNFELCQELTHIDDLAKRMEMDKERALEMADLELRNNKEVIQSQQEVIDDLEEKLKKIRAELSERDFEKGSQEEQLLELRRQNEALEGTLDFLEAEKIRLQDKVEKMMAADKEMVLELEALRAKHGVCGRERSPSRLDAFVKSLEEERDRYRQEAEHCRRVRGAGSPARSPVRSRSPAGKVIRGGVAESDLLTLGKERDELKAALQDVEVRMEDIQTNVKALTSERDHFKVMFYQVNSLIQPLSIPRFLFFGWGQRWVGQTSALPNGHGQEKRILDMQNGIHILEQENLELRSQLFALKDSKRDMEQKLDVQSSALLQNAEEAAQHRKTASALRLQQEQMQYSLSDLQQKLSVKTSELHAANEQMESQDETIGMLRQQVAKHKQEAERLHLSFSALDKEKDGLQDEVDQKAEKLVVLQEELENKVALPNLCMKLFQLQGALNSREREIASLRKQLDEAQMEVAGLQKTKEITVREKRRLQDDLATMTRENQAVNVEMEEALRERDELKLRVHSYISAVARIENLLQTKDQENLDLLERYRTAHLDVEERERRLQQIEELKNSIRLELLSSDTERRHLRETVSHKELEIQQNMQALQAYEGKVSTLARTMARLEEELRKAQEEKASLASDLASVRELCVKLDSAKELTVRQVTSKSMELERVSRCQHDGRLHACLIRLFNGTILICTIIDFKNVRSPELNLACFSNTAIQSNKWMARKLVSWGHS
;
A
#
# COMPACT_ATOMS: atom_id res chain seq x y z
N MET A 1 -53.80 82.50 116.24
CA MET A 1 -53.29 81.27 115.60
C MET A 1 -54.46 80.63 114.88
N GLU A 2 -54.52 80.73 113.56
CA GLU A 2 -55.52 80.01 112.74
C GLU A 2 -55.01 78.60 112.41
N SER A 3 -55.90 77.62 112.47
CA SER A 3 -55.61 76.20 112.33
C SER A 3 -55.33 75.84 110.86
N SER A 4 -54.42 74.90 110.57
CA SER A 4 -54.06 74.43 109.21
C SER A 4 -55.28 74.04 108.35
N ALA A 5 -56.35 73.55 109.00
CA ALA A 5 -57.61 73.21 108.36
C ALA A 5 -58.30 74.44 107.73
N GLU A 6 -58.22 75.62 108.34
CA GLU A 6 -58.87 76.84 107.86
C GLU A 6 -58.19 77.36 106.58
N ARG A 7 -56.86 77.27 106.49
CA ARG A 7 -56.12 77.64 105.26
C ARG A 7 -56.47 76.74 104.08
N LYS A 8 -56.54 75.42 104.33
CA LYS A 8 -56.99 74.45 103.31
C LYS A 8 -58.44 74.70 102.90
N PHE A 9 -59.29 75.03 103.88
CA PHE A 9 -60.68 75.39 103.64
C PHE A 9 -60.79 76.59 102.70
N VAL A 10 -60.12 77.69 103.02
CA VAL A 10 -60.13 78.91 102.19
C VAL A 10 -59.58 78.66 100.79
N ASN A 11 -58.50 77.87 100.66
CA ASN A 11 -57.90 77.57 99.36
C ASN A 11 -58.78 76.67 98.49
N LEU A 12 -59.29 75.56 99.03
CA LEU A 12 -60.21 74.70 98.28
C LEU A 12 -61.47 75.47 97.93
N ARG A 13 -61.98 76.29 98.86
CA ARG A 13 -63.16 77.10 98.62
C ARG A 13 -62.95 78.09 97.48
N ARG A 14 -61.80 78.76 97.43
CA ARG A 14 -61.45 79.66 96.33
C ARG A 14 -61.41 78.93 94.98
N ARG A 15 -60.86 77.71 94.92
CA ARG A 15 -60.82 76.88 93.69
C ARG A 15 -62.23 76.42 93.27
N LEU A 16 -63.06 76.03 94.23
CA LEU A 16 -64.45 75.63 93.98
C LEU A 16 -65.31 76.83 93.56
N ASP A 17 -65.13 78.00 94.16
CA ASP A 17 -65.81 79.25 93.78
C ASP A 17 -65.43 79.69 92.36
N GLN A 18 -64.16 79.52 91.96
CA GLN A 18 -63.71 79.75 90.57
C GLN A 18 -64.42 78.82 89.57
N LEU A 19 -64.83 77.63 90.02
CA LEU A 19 -65.60 76.68 89.24
C LEU A 19 -67.12 76.83 89.43
N GLY A 20 -67.56 77.84 90.18
CA GLY A 20 -68.97 78.18 90.40
C GLY A 20 -69.66 77.44 91.55
N TYR A 21 -68.97 76.56 92.30
CA TYR A 21 -69.57 75.80 93.39
C TYR A 21 -69.68 76.64 94.68
N ARG A 22 -70.81 77.35 94.84
CA ARG A 22 -70.98 78.34 95.93
C ARG A 22 -71.68 77.88 97.21
N HIS A 23 -72.10 76.62 97.33
CA HIS A 23 -72.82 76.10 98.51
C HIS A 23 -71.98 76.15 99.80
N PRO A 24 -72.55 76.41 100.99
CA PRO A 24 -71.78 76.46 102.23
C PRO A 24 -71.12 75.10 102.50
N LEU A 25 -69.81 75.12 102.75
CA LEU A 25 -69.03 73.93 103.04
C LEU A 25 -68.72 73.90 104.54
N GLY A 26 -69.12 72.85 105.23
CA GLY A 26 -68.67 72.60 106.60
C GLY A 26 -67.21 72.15 106.61
N ILE A 27 -66.45 72.51 107.63
CA ILE A 27 -65.03 72.12 107.77
C ILE A 27 -64.87 70.58 107.78
N GLU A 28 -65.87 69.85 108.28
CA GLU A 28 -65.90 68.38 108.30
C GLU A 28 -65.86 67.75 106.90
N ASN A 29 -66.41 68.44 105.89
CA ASN A 29 -66.51 67.93 104.51
C ASN A 29 -65.30 68.29 103.63
N LEU A 30 -64.36 69.08 104.16
CA LEU A 30 -63.21 69.60 103.40
C LEU A 30 -62.32 68.50 102.77
N PRO A 31 -61.93 67.42 103.48
CA PRO A 31 -60.98 66.45 102.96
C PRO A 31 -61.52 65.67 101.76
N LEU A 32 -62.83 65.40 101.74
CA LEU A 32 -63.47 64.64 100.67
C LEU A 32 -63.57 65.45 99.38
N VAL A 33 -63.98 66.71 99.49
CA VAL A 33 -64.14 67.58 98.31
C VAL A 33 -62.78 67.91 97.68
N GLU A 34 -61.73 68.06 98.49
CA GLU A 34 -60.36 68.28 97.98
C GLU A 34 -59.87 67.11 97.12
N LYS A 35 -60.10 65.86 97.58
CA LYS A 35 -59.74 64.66 96.83
C LYS A 35 -60.53 64.53 95.54
N LEU A 36 -61.86 64.64 95.60
CA LEU A 36 -62.71 64.52 94.42
C LEU A 36 -62.36 65.56 93.35
N PHE A 37 -62.03 66.78 93.77
CA PHE A 37 -61.64 67.82 92.83
C PHE A 37 -60.26 67.54 92.19
N SER A 38 -59.29 67.06 92.97
CA SER A 38 -57.98 66.64 92.46
C SER A 38 -58.10 65.50 91.44
N ASP A 39 -58.95 64.51 91.72
CA ASP A 39 -59.17 63.37 90.85
C ASP A 39 -59.81 63.79 89.51
N LEU A 40 -60.75 64.72 89.54
CA LEU A 40 -61.40 65.22 88.33
C LEU A 40 -60.43 66.00 87.41
N VAL A 41 -59.52 66.79 87.99
CA VAL A 41 -58.50 67.50 87.21
C VAL A 41 -57.51 66.51 86.61
N HIS A 42 -57.04 65.53 87.39
CA HIS A 42 -56.09 64.54 86.88
C HIS A 42 -56.68 63.68 85.75
N THR A 43 -57.94 63.27 85.85
CA THR A 43 -58.60 62.44 84.82
C THR A 43 -58.79 63.20 83.51
N THR A 44 -59.16 64.48 83.58
CA THR A 44 -59.37 65.31 82.37
C THR A 44 -58.06 65.64 81.65
N GLU A 45 -56.99 65.96 82.37
CA GLU A 45 -55.67 66.18 81.77
C GLU A 45 -55.08 64.90 81.18
N SER A 46 -55.20 63.78 81.89
CA SER A 46 -54.72 62.46 81.41
C SER A 46 -55.39 62.06 80.09
N LEU A 47 -56.72 62.24 79.98
CA LEU A 47 -57.46 61.90 78.75
C LEU A 47 -57.01 62.77 77.57
N ARG A 48 -56.77 64.06 77.79
CA ARG A 48 -56.32 64.98 76.74
C ARG A 48 -54.94 64.58 76.22
N ASN A 49 -54.02 64.24 77.12
CA ASN A 49 -52.67 63.80 76.75
C ASN A 49 -52.69 62.46 76.00
N ALA A 50 -53.50 61.49 76.45
CA ALA A 50 -53.65 60.21 75.76
C ALA A 50 -54.16 60.37 74.31
N LYS A 51 -55.11 61.29 74.07
CA LYS A 51 -55.62 61.53 72.70
C LYS A 51 -54.58 62.16 71.78
N LEU A 52 -53.72 63.05 72.27
CA LEU A 52 -52.66 63.66 71.46
C LEU A 52 -51.58 62.64 71.11
N SER A 53 -51.17 61.78 72.06
CA SER A 53 -50.20 60.71 71.79
C SER A 53 -50.71 59.75 70.72
N ALA A 54 -51.96 59.28 70.85
CA ALA A 54 -52.55 58.33 69.91
C ALA A 54 -52.65 58.88 68.46
N LYS A 55 -52.81 60.21 68.29
CA LYS A 55 -52.86 60.82 66.96
C LYS A 55 -51.46 60.94 66.32
N SER A 56 -50.44 61.25 67.12
CA SER A 56 -49.05 61.30 66.66
C SER A 56 -48.53 59.90 66.29
N GLU A 57 -48.83 58.89 67.11
CA GLU A 57 -48.44 57.50 66.85
C GLU A 57 -49.04 56.95 65.55
N LYS A 58 -50.32 57.23 65.28
CA LYS A 58 -50.94 56.81 64.01
C LYS A 58 -50.32 57.46 62.78
N GLN A 59 -49.91 58.72 62.87
CA GLN A 59 -49.24 59.40 61.75
C GLN A 59 -47.84 58.83 61.51
N SER A 60 -47.08 58.56 62.59
CA SER A 60 -45.78 57.90 62.49
C SER A 60 -45.87 56.51 61.88
N GLN A 61 -46.82 55.69 62.35
CA GLN A 61 -47.03 54.34 61.82
C GLN A 61 -47.40 54.36 60.34
N ASN A 62 -48.25 55.29 59.91
CA ASN A 62 -48.61 55.40 58.49
C ASN A 62 -47.40 55.81 57.61
N CYS A 63 -46.50 56.66 58.11
CA CYS A 63 -45.29 57.01 57.37
C CYS A 63 -44.31 55.83 57.28
N ASP A 64 -44.14 55.06 58.36
CA ASP A 64 -43.25 53.88 58.32
C ASP A 64 -43.77 52.79 57.38
N VAL A 65 -45.10 52.56 57.34
CA VAL A 65 -45.71 51.58 56.41
C VAL A 65 -45.49 51.98 54.95
N LEU A 66 -45.48 53.27 54.62
CA LEU A 66 -45.22 53.75 53.25
C LEU A 66 -43.74 53.67 52.86
N LEU A 67 -42.81 53.70 53.82
CA LEU A 67 -41.36 53.68 53.57
C LEU A 67 -40.77 52.26 53.57
N GLU A 68 -41.43 51.29 54.22
CA GLU A 68 -40.99 49.90 54.30
C GLU A 68 -40.71 49.25 52.92
N PRO A 69 -41.56 49.40 51.89
CA PRO A 69 -41.33 48.75 50.59
C PRO A 69 -40.06 49.26 49.92
N TYR A 70 -39.82 50.57 49.99
CA TYR A 70 -38.62 51.19 49.42
C TYR A 70 -37.35 50.79 50.15
N ARG A 71 -37.40 50.60 51.48
CA ARG A 71 -36.27 50.06 52.25
C ARG A 71 -36.00 48.60 51.87
N ALA A 72 -37.03 47.79 51.71
CA ALA A 72 -36.91 46.40 51.30
C ALA A 72 -36.34 46.26 49.87
N ASP A 73 -36.81 47.08 48.93
CA ASP A 73 -36.31 47.11 47.57
C ASP A 73 -34.85 47.60 47.50
N ASN A 74 -34.47 48.63 48.26
CA ASN A 74 -33.09 49.09 48.29
C ASN A 74 -32.15 48.02 48.89
N ALA A 75 -32.57 47.33 49.95
CA ALA A 75 -31.82 46.20 50.51
C ALA A 75 -31.70 45.03 49.51
N ARG A 76 -32.73 44.76 48.70
CA ARG A 76 -32.66 43.76 47.62
C ARG A 76 -31.66 44.20 46.54
N LEU A 77 -31.76 45.44 46.06
CA LEU A 77 -30.86 45.96 45.03
C LEU A 77 -29.40 45.97 45.47
N VAL A 78 -29.11 46.30 46.74
CA VAL A 78 -27.74 46.23 47.29
C VAL A 78 -27.23 44.78 47.30
N ARG A 79 -28.06 43.80 47.66
CA ARG A 79 -27.68 42.38 47.60
C ARG A 79 -27.43 41.91 46.18
N GLU A 80 -28.32 42.27 45.24
CA GLU A 80 -28.14 41.95 43.83
C GLU A 80 -26.89 42.61 43.24
N ASN A 81 -26.60 43.87 43.59
CA ASN A 81 -25.39 44.57 43.14
C ASN A 81 -24.11 43.90 43.67
N ASN A 82 -24.09 43.54 44.95
CA ASN A 82 -22.96 42.84 45.55
C ASN A 82 -22.78 41.45 44.93
N GLN A 83 -23.86 40.73 44.67
CA GLN A 83 -23.80 39.42 44.02
C GLN A 83 -23.27 39.52 42.58
N LEU A 84 -23.77 40.48 41.80
CA LEU A 84 -23.26 40.76 40.45
C LEU A 84 -21.78 41.13 40.47
N HIS A 85 -21.33 41.90 41.47
CA HIS A 85 -19.92 42.23 41.63
C HIS A 85 -19.06 40.99 41.91
N ILE A 86 -19.54 40.04 42.73
CA ILE A 86 -18.83 38.78 42.99
C ILE A 86 -18.75 37.92 41.74
N ASP A 87 -19.85 37.81 40.98
CA ASP A 87 -19.87 37.01 39.76
C ASP A 87 -18.99 37.62 38.66
N LEU A 88 -18.93 38.96 38.57
CA LEU A 88 -18.00 39.67 37.67
C LEU A 88 -16.54 39.38 38.03
N LEU A 89 -16.20 39.32 39.32
CA LEU A 89 -14.86 38.94 39.77
C LEU A 89 -14.50 37.51 39.38
N LYS A 90 -15.40 36.54 39.57
CA LYS A 90 -15.16 35.14 39.18
C LYS A 90 -14.92 35.00 37.69
N VAL A 91 -15.76 35.63 36.87
CA VAL A 91 -15.59 35.61 35.40
C VAL A 91 -14.25 36.24 35.01
N LYS A 92 -13.84 37.33 35.67
CA LYS A 92 -12.53 37.96 35.43
C LYS A 92 -11.38 37.01 35.79
N GLU A 93 -11.43 36.33 36.92
CA GLU A 93 -10.40 35.36 37.36
C GLU A 93 -10.30 34.16 36.40
N GLU A 94 -11.43 33.63 35.93
CA GLU A 94 -11.48 32.57 34.91
C GLU A 94 -10.87 33.02 33.58
N MET A 95 -11.20 34.24 33.12
CA MET A 95 -10.59 34.82 31.92
C MET A 95 -9.08 35.03 32.06
N GLU A 96 -8.62 35.48 33.23
CA GLU A 96 -7.19 35.63 33.53
C GLU A 96 -6.47 34.28 33.60
N HIS A 97 -7.13 33.24 34.11
CA HIS A 97 -6.63 31.87 34.10
C HIS A 97 -6.44 31.34 32.68
N ILE A 98 -7.49 31.42 31.85
CA ILE A 98 -7.43 31.01 30.44
C ILE A 98 -6.35 31.81 29.69
N THR A 99 -6.25 33.11 29.95
CA THR A 99 -5.21 33.97 29.35
C THR A 99 -3.81 33.50 29.74
N ARG A 100 -3.58 33.10 30.99
CA ARG A 100 -2.29 32.56 31.45
C ARG A 100 -1.96 31.22 30.79
N GLU A 101 -2.93 30.32 30.67
CA GLU A 101 -2.75 29.02 30.00
C GLU A 101 -2.42 29.19 28.51
N LEU A 102 -3.17 30.04 27.81
CA LEU A 102 -2.92 30.35 26.39
C LEU A 102 -1.53 30.97 26.20
N LYS A 103 -1.12 31.92 27.05
CA LYS A 103 0.23 32.49 27.03
C LYS A 103 1.32 31.43 27.26
N SER A 104 1.10 30.48 28.17
CA SER A 104 2.02 29.35 28.38
C SER A 104 2.13 28.47 27.15
N ARG A 105 1.00 28.16 26.50
CA ARG A 105 0.98 27.33 25.30
C ARG A 105 1.64 27.99 24.09
N ILE A 106 1.44 29.31 23.92
CA ILE A 106 2.15 30.09 22.90
C ILE A 106 3.67 29.99 23.11
N ARG A 107 4.17 30.22 24.34
CA ARG A 107 5.60 30.12 24.63
C ARG A 107 6.20 28.73 24.35
N LYS A 108 5.46 27.66 24.64
CA LYS A 108 5.88 26.29 24.30
C LYS A 108 6.00 26.10 22.79
N LEU A 109 4.98 26.52 22.04
CA LEU A 109 4.99 26.42 20.58
C LEU A 109 6.10 27.28 19.95
N ASP A 110 6.37 28.46 20.49
CA ASP A 110 7.50 29.30 20.04
C ASP A 110 8.86 28.60 20.27
N HIS A 111 9.02 27.92 21.41
CA HIS A 111 10.22 27.14 21.69
C HIS A 111 10.37 25.97 20.71
N ASP A 112 9.31 25.19 20.50
CA ASP A 112 9.31 24.09 19.51
C ASP A 112 9.60 24.61 18.09
N MET A 113 9.07 25.78 17.73
CA MET A 113 9.38 26.44 16.45
C MET A 113 10.84 26.85 16.35
N CYS A 114 11.45 27.35 17.41
CA CYS A 114 12.88 27.65 17.46
C CYS A 114 13.73 26.39 17.28
N ASP A 115 13.37 25.28 17.94
CA ASP A 115 14.08 24.00 17.84
C ASP A 115 13.97 23.40 16.44
N LEU A 116 12.76 23.40 15.85
CA LEU A 116 12.55 22.94 14.49
C LEU A 116 13.31 23.80 13.47
N ARG A 117 13.36 25.13 13.65
CA ARG A 117 14.17 26.02 12.80
C ARG A 117 15.66 25.72 12.94
N PHE A 118 16.14 25.48 14.16
CA PHE A 118 17.53 25.10 14.40
C PHE A 118 17.87 23.78 13.69
N LEU A 119 17.02 22.77 13.84
CA LEU A 119 17.19 21.47 13.20
C LEU A 119 17.14 21.56 11.66
N ASN A 120 16.21 22.34 11.11
CA ASN A 120 16.12 22.60 9.67
C ASN A 120 17.40 23.30 9.16
N ASN A 121 17.89 24.31 9.88
CA ASN A 121 19.16 24.97 9.55
C ASN A 121 20.35 23.98 9.57
N GLN A 122 20.37 23.05 10.54
CA GLN A 122 21.41 22.02 10.61
C GLN A 122 21.33 21.06 9.40
N TYR A 123 20.14 20.60 9.02
CA TYR A 123 19.97 19.77 7.83
C TYR A 123 20.34 20.52 6.55
N ALA A 124 19.94 21.78 6.41
CA ALA A 124 20.32 22.63 5.28
C ALA A 124 21.84 22.85 5.20
N HIS A 125 22.52 22.99 6.34
CA HIS A 125 23.99 23.02 6.37
C HIS A 125 24.60 21.68 5.95
N LYS A 126 24.08 20.56 6.46
CA LYS A 126 24.55 19.21 6.11
C LYS A 126 24.38 18.91 4.63
N VAL A 127 23.26 19.29 4.03
CA VAL A 127 23.02 19.19 2.58
C VAL A 127 24.05 20.01 1.81
N ARG A 128 24.28 21.27 2.19
CA ARG A 128 25.31 22.12 1.55
C ARG A 128 26.72 21.55 1.66
N CYS A 129 27.08 20.92 2.78
CA CYS A 129 28.37 20.22 2.91
C CYS A 129 28.46 19.03 1.96
N LEU A 130 27.42 18.18 1.91
CA LEU A 130 27.39 17.02 1.03
C LEU A 130 27.39 17.41 -0.46
N GLU A 131 26.72 18.49 -0.83
CA GLU A 131 26.77 19.05 -2.18
C GLU A 131 28.17 19.55 -2.55
N LYS A 132 28.87 20.23 -1.63
CA LYS A 132 30.26 20.64 -1.84
C LYS A 132 31.18 19.42 -2.01
N ASP A 133 31.04 18.40 -1.17
CA ASP A 133 31.83 17.17 -1.28
C ASP A 133 31.52 16.41 -2.57
N SER A 134 30.26 16.38 -2.99
CA SER A 134 29.84 15.77 -4.26
C SER A 134 30.45 16.50 -5.46
N LYS A 135 30.42 17.83 -5.46
CA LYS A 135 31.07 18.67 -6.48
C LYS A 135 32.58 18.44 -6.51
N ALA A 136 33.26 18.45 -5.36
CA ALA A 136 34.69 18.18 -5.28
C ALA A 136 35.05 16.77 -5.79
N LYS A 137 34.23 15.75 -5.50
CA LYS A 137 34.40 14.40 -6.06
C LYS A 137 34.18 14.37 -7.57
N ALA A 138 33.18 15.08 -8.08
CA ALA A 138 32.92 15.17 -9.52
C ALA A 138 34.08 15.86 -10.24
N GLU A 139 34.61 16.96 -9.70
CA GLU A 139 35.81 17.64 -10.22
C GLU A 139 37.05 16.75 -10.17
N CYS A 140 37.25 15.99 -9.08
CA CYS A 140 38.33 15.03 -8.97
C CYS A 140 38.21 13.89 -10.00
N ILE A 141 37.00 13.39 -10.25
CA ILE A 141 36.74 12.40 -11.31
C ILE A 141 37.07 12.98 -12.69
N LEU A 142 36.64 14.22 -12.97
CA LEU A 142 36.95 14.90 -14.23
C LEU A 142 38.47 15.07 -14.41
N GLN A 143 39.19 15.53 -13.38
CA GLN A 143 40.65 15.65 -13.40
C GLN A 143 41.35 14.30 -13.60
N LEU A 144 40.85 13.24 -12.97
CA LEU A 144 41.39 11.89 -13.14
C LEU A 144 41.11 11.35 -14.54
N GLN A 145 39.93 11.62 -15.12
CA GLN A 145 39.59 11.25 -16.49
C GLN A 145 40.44 12.02 -17.51
N GLU A 146 40.69 13.31 -17.28
CA GLU A 146 41.55 14.16 -18.11
C GLU A 146 43.01 13.69 -18.06
N LYS A 147 43.52 13.35 -16.87
CA LYS A 147 44.85 12.73 -16.70
C LYS A 147 44.92 11.32 -17.27
N ASN A 148 43.81 10.57 -17.30
CA ASN A 148 43.75 9.25 -17.93
C ASN A 148 43.82 9.35 -19.47
N LEU A 149 43.22 10.39 -20.06
CA LEU A 149 43.24 10.66 -21.50
C LEU A 149 44.63 11.05 -22.04
N GLN A 150 45.55 11.49 -21.17
CA GLN A 150 46.93 11.84 -21.54
C GLN A 150 47.94 10.68 -21.39
N ALA A 151 47.54 9.52 -20.85
CA ALA A 151 48.40 8.34 -20.77
C ALA A 151 48.30 7.48 -22.04
N VAL A 152 48.88 7.96 -23.15
CA VAL A 152 49.02 7.18 -24.39
C VAL A 152 50.26 6.28 -24.29
N VAL A 153 50.05 4.99 -24.06
CA VAL A 153 51.07 3.97 -24.34
C VAL A 153 50.79 3.42 -25.75
N GLN A 154 51.60 3.82 -26.73
CA GLN A 154 51.65 3.15 -28.02
C GLN A 154 52.34 1.79 -27.85
N THR A 155 51.63 0.71 -28.16
CA THR A 155 52.23 -0.58 -28.49
C THR A 155 51.74 -1.06 -29.86
N PRO A 156 52.63 -1.53 -30.75
CA PRO A 156 52.24 -2.02 -32.08
C PRO A 156 51.68 -3.44 -31.94
N GLY A 157 50.38 -3.61 -32.18
CA GLY A 157 49.73 -4.92 -32.17
C GLY A 157 48.35 -4.86 -31.53
N GLY A 158 47.36 -4.42 -32.29
CA GLY A 158 46.00 -4.15 -31.81
C GLY A 158 45.27 -5.39 -31.26
N LYS A 159 45.32 -5.59 -29.94
CA LYS A 159 44.30 -6.31 -29.16
C LYS A 159 44.13 -5.63 -27.79
N LYS A 160 42.95 -5.04 -27.55
CA LYS A 160 42.59 -4.45 -26.26
C LYS A 160 42.20 -5.57 -25.28
N ARG A 161 42.95 -5.73 -24.19
CA ARG A 161 42.48 -6.39 -22.96
C ARG A 161 42.46 -5.36 -21.82
N SER A 162 41.35 -5.32 -21.10
CA SER A 162 41.14 -4.50 -19.90
C SER A 162 41.97 -5.05 -18.74
N ILE A 163 42.85 -4.23 -18.16
CA ILE A 163 43.62 -4.56 -16.95
C ILE A 163 42.77 -4.20 -15.72
N ALA A 164 42.62 -5.13 -14.80
CA ALA A 164 41.86 -4.94 -13.55
C ALA A 164 42.64 -4.05 -12.56
N PHE A 165 41.94 -3.09 -11.95
CA PHE A 165 42.49 -2.15 -10.97
C PHE A 165 42.83 -2.84 -9.65
N ARG A 166 44.12 -2.82 -9.28
CA ARG A 166 44.62 -3.16 -7.95
C ARG A 166 44.47 -1.93 -7.05
N ARG A 167 43.72 -2.02 -5.96
CA ARG A 167 43.60 -0.95 -4.95
C ARG A 167 44.93 -0.77 -4.21
N GLN A 168 45.44 0.47 -4.19
CA GLN A 168 46.60 0.88 -3.40
C GLN A 168 46.12 1.30 -2.00
N ARG A 169 46.75 0.78 -0.93
CA ARG A 169 46.53 1.22 0.45
C ARG A 169 47.25 2.55 0.69
N MET A 170 46.57 3.52 1.31
CA MET A 170 47.20 4.73 1.85
C MET A 170 47.77 4.45 3.25
N GLN A 171 49.01 4.88 3.47
CA GLN A 171 49.53 5.20 4.81
C GLN A 171 49.38 6.71 5.02
N THR A 172 48.99 7.11 6.22
CA THR A 172 48.80 8.50 6.66
C THR A 172 49.70 8.73 7.85
N ASP A 173 50.77 9.49 7.64
CA ASP A 173 51.58 10.12 8.68
C ASP A 173 51.71 11.59 8.27
N GLU A 174 51.07 12.51 9.01
CA GLU A 174 51.69 13.76 9.49
C GLU A 174 50.71 14.64 10.28
N LEU A 175 51.25 15.17 11.38
CA LEU A 175 50.63 16.05 12.36
C LEU A 175 50.69 17.52 11.92
N ILE A 176 49.69 18.29 12.35
CA ILE A 176 49.48 19.73 12.08
C ILE A 176 50.59 20.60 12.73
N PRO A 177 51.09 21.67 12.09
CA PRO A 177 51.99 22.66 12.71
C PRO A 177 51.25 23.88 13.31
N PRO A 178 51.82 24.55 14.33
CA PRO A 178 51.19 25.64 15.10
C PRO A 178 51.38 27.03 14.46
N PRO A 179 50.56 28.05 14.80
CA PRO A 179 50.68 29.38 14.22
C PRO A 179 51.69 30.24 14.99
N ALA A 180 52.62 30.85 14.24
CA ALA A 180 53.51 31.90 14.73
C ALA A 180 52.96 33.30 14.35
N THR A 181 52.91 34.13 15.39
CA THR A 181 52.78 35.60 15.45
C THR A 181 53.75 36.37 14.54
N SER A 182 53.32 37.54 14.00
CA SER A 182 54.11 38.79 13.76
C SER A 182 53.29 39.75 12.86
N GLY A 183 53.19 41.07 13.04
CA GLY A 183 53.75 42.01 14.00
C GLY A 183 53.56 43.49 13.56
N TYR A 184 53.32 44.37 14.56
CA TYR A 184 53.76 45.79 14.72
C TYR A 184 53.21 46.94 13.82
N PRO A 185 53.26 48.24 14.27
CA PRO A 185 53.92 48.79 15.46
C PRO A 185 53.10 49.68 16.42
N VAL A 186 53.76 49.91 17.56
CA VAL A 186 53.37 50.51 18.84
C VAL A 186 53.48 52.05 18.85
N ALA A 187 52.59 52.71 19.60
CA ALA A 187 52.91 53.84 20.48
C ALA A 187 52.41 53.49 21.89
N GLN A 188 53.28 53.65 22.89
CA GLN A 188 53.07 53.36 24.31
C GLN A 188 52.25 54.49 25.00
N PRO A 189 51.98 54.44 26.33
CA PRO A 189 51.12 53.50 27.04
C PRO A 189 50.15 54.27 27.99
N ASP A 190 48.84 54.11 27.87
CA ASP A 190 47.95 54.33 29.02
C ASP A 190 47.81 52.98 29.72
N ASP A 191 48.32 52.92 30.94
CA ASP A 191 48.42 51.75 31.82
C ASP A 191 47.22 50.78 31.65
N PRO A 192 47.41 49.51 31.25
CA PRO A 192 46.33 48.54 31.03
C PRO A 192 45.47 48.31 32.27
N TYR A 193 46.04 48.53 33.46
CA TYR A 193 45.29 48.44 34.70
C TYR A 193 44.32 49.63 34.87
N ILE A 194 44.67 50.83 34.40
CA ILE A 194 43.83 52.03 34.50
C ILE A 194 42.69 51.99 33.48
N ALA A 195 42.92 51.46 32.27
CA ALA A 195 41.88 51.29 31.27
C ALA A 195 40.86 50.21 31.69
N ASP A 196 41.30 49.07 32.24
CA ASP A 196 40.40 48.04 32.78
C ASP A 196 39.71 48.51 34.07
N LEU A 197 40.37 49.30 34.94
CA LEU A 197 39.71 49.91 36.10
C LEU A 197 38.71 50.99 35.70
N LEU A 198 39.00 51.79 34.67
CA LEU A 198 38.06 52.78 34.13
C LEU A 198 36.91 52.09 33.43
N GLN A 199 37.13 51.00 32.70
CA GLN A 199 36.07 50.25 32.06
C GLN A 199 35.24 49.44 33.07
N LEU A 200 35.85 48.92 34.14
CA LEU A 200 35.14 48.35 35.29
C LEU A 200 34.40 49.44 36.08
N ALA A 201 34.99 50.62 36.26
CA ALA A 201 34.35 51.75 36.91
C ALA A 201 33.20 52.29 36.06
N ASP A 202 33.34 52.36 34.74
CA ASP A 202 32.29 52.79 33.81
C ASP A 202 31.17 51.76 33.74
N ASN A 203 31.50 50.46 33.65
CA ASN A 203 30.50 49.40 33.75
C ASN A 203 29.80 49.44 35.12
N ARG A 204 30.55 49.68 36.21
CA ARG A 204 29.98 49.82 37.55
C ARG A 204 29.17 51.10 37.70
N ILE A 205 29.54 52.19 37.04
CA ILE A 205 28.79 53.44 36.98
C ILE A 205 27.48 53.23 36.21
N VAL A 206 27.51 52.49 35.10
CA VAL A 206 26.31 52.13 34.33
C VAL A 206 25.41 51.21 35.15
N GLU A 207 25.96 50.17 35.79
CA GLU A 207 25.19 49.30 36.69
C GLU A 207 24.60 50.07 37.87
N LEU A 208 25.38 50.96 38.49
CA LEU A 208 24.88 51.81 39.57
C LEU A 208 23.87 52.84 39.06
N GLN A 209 24.00 53.34 37.82
CA GLN A 209 22.99 54.21 37.19
C GLN A 209 21.70 53.44 36.89
N ASP A 210 21.79 52.19 36.45
CA ASP A 210 20.64 51.30 36.25
C ASP A 210 19.99 50.92 37.58
N GLU A 211 20.78 50.64 38.62
CA GLU A 211 20.26 50.42 39.97
C GLU A 211 19.64 51.69 40.55
N VAL A 212 20.26 52.87 40.36
CA VAL A 212 19.69 54.15 40.80
C VAL A 212 18.41 54.45 40.03
N THR A 213 18.37 54.27 38.70
CA THR A 213 17.15 54.50 37.91
C THR A 213 16.03 53.54 38.29
N LYS A 214 16.37 52.28 38.56
CA LYS A 214 15.43 51.29 39.05
C LYS A 214 14.91 51.64 40.44
N VAL A 215 15.78 52.00 41.38
CA VAL A 215 15.37 52.42 42.74
C VAL A 215 14.60 53.74 42.69
N THR A 216 14.92 54.67 41.80
CA THR A 216 14.11 55.89 41.62
C THR A 216 12.75 55.57 41.02
N SER A 217 12.65 54.63 40.08
CA SER A 217 11.35 54.17 39.55
C SER A 217 10.53 53.48 40.64
N GLU A 218 11.14 52.60 41.44
CA GLU A 218 10.48 51.95 42.58
C GLU A 218 10.08 52.96 43.66
N LEU A 219 10.90 54.00 43.88
CA LEU A 219 10.58 55.09 44.81
C LEU A 219 9.42 55.95 44.29
N ASP A 220 9.40 56.30 43.01
CA ASP A 220 8.32 57.06 42.37
C ASP A 220 7.01 56.25 42.38
N GLU A 221 7.06 54.96 42.04
CA GLU A 221 5.91 54.04 42.16
C GLU A 221 5.41 53.95 43.61
N SER A 222 6.32 53.88 44.59
CA SER A 222 5.95 53.88 46.01
C SER A 222 5.35 55.22 46.46
N HIS A 223 5.86 56.34 45.94
CA HIS A 223 5.35 57.68 46.20
C HIS A 223 3.96 57.89 45.61
N GLU A 224 3.72 57.42 44.38
CA GLU A 224 2.39 57.42 43.76
C GLU A 224 1.41 56.56 44.57
N CYS A 225 1.85 55.38 45.03
CA CYS A 225 1.04 54.51 45.90
C CYS A 225 0.71 55.18 47.24
N ILE A 226 1.68 55.87 47.86
CA ILE A 226 1.46 56.64 49.10
C ILE A 226 0.52 57.83 48.84
N GLN A 227 0.62 58.52 47.70
CA GLN A 227 -0.30 59.60 47.35
C GLN A 227 -1.73 59.09 47.14
N LEU A 228 -1.90 57.94 46.49
CA LEU A 228 -3.20 57.30 46.33
C LEU A 228 -3.80 56.90 47.69
N LEU A 229 -2.99 56.32 48.58
CA LEU A 229 -3.42 55.97 49.93
C LEU A 229 -3.77 57.20 50.78
N ASN A 230 -2.98 58.28 50.70
CA ASN A 230 -3.29 59.53 51.40
C ASN A 230 -4.58 60.19 50.88
N THR A 231 -4.84 60.08 49.58
CA THR A 231 -6.10 60.58 48.98
C THR A 231 -7.28 59.77 49.52
N GLN A 232 -7.16 58.44 49.59
CA GLN A 232 -8.18 57.59 50.22
C GLN A 232 -8.39 57.89 51.70
N VAL A 233 -7.32 58.13 52.47
CA VAL A 233 -7.45 58.48 53.90
C VAL A 233 -8.15 59.83 54.06
N SER A 234 -7.82 60.83 53.24
CA SER A 234 -8.50 62.14 53.24
C SER A 234 -10.00 62.03 52.94
N GLU A 235 -10.39 61.20 51.97
CA GLU A 235 -11.80 60.94 51.68
C GLU A 235 -12.51 60.24 52.84
N ARG A 236 -11.83 59.30 53.51
CA ARG A 236 -12.38 58.65 54.71
C ARG A 236 -12.53 59.61 55.89
N ASP A 237 -11.56 60.49 56.12
CA ASP A 237 -11.63 61.48 57.19
C ASP A 237 -12.73 62.50 56.95
N GLN A 238 -12.97 62.90 55.70
CA GLN A 238 -14.11 63.75 55.33
C GLN A 238 -15.46 63.06 55.59
N GLU A 239 -15.56 61.75 55.36
CA GLU A 239 -16.78 61.00 55.68
C GLU A 239 -16.94 60.80 57.20
N ILE A 240 -15.85 60.58 57.94
CA ILE A 240 -15.87 60.53 59.40
C ILE A 240 -16.35 61.88 59.97
N ASP A 241 -15.85 63.00 59.44
CA ASP A 241 -16.30 64.34 59.85
C ASP A 241 -17.77 64.59 59.51
N ARG A 242 -18.23 64.11 58.34
CA ARG A 242 -19.65 64.15 57.98
C ARG A 242 -20.50 63.37 58.98
N LEU A 243 -20.10 62.14 59.30
CA LEU A 243 -20.81 61.25 60.24
C LEU A 243 -20.79 61.83 61.67
N ASN A 244 -19.68 62.41 62.11
CA ASN A 244 -19.55 63.06 63.43
C ASN A 244 -20.46 64.30 63.57
N ARG A 245 -20.66 65.06 62.49
CA ARG A 245 -21.62 66.20 62.48
C ARG A 245 -23.08 65.74 62.59
N VAL A 246 -23.41 64.54 62.10
CA VAL A 246 -24.78 63.97 62.20
C VAL A 246 -25.11 63.50 63.63
N LEU A 247 -24.10 63.15 64.44
CA LEU A 247 -24.27 62.56 65.78
C LEU A 247 -24.36 63.57 66.94
N HIS A 248 -24.14 64.88 66.72
CA HIS A 248 -24.07 65.90 67.80
C HIS A 248 -25.42 66.39 68.36
N GLY A 249 -26.51 65.65 68.15
CA GLY A 249 -27.85 65.96 68.70
C GLY A 249 -28.45 64.85 69.57
N GLY A 250 -27.60 64.06 70.22
CA GLY A 250 -27.98 62.80 70.88
C GLY A 250 -28.87 62.90 72.12
N ARG A 251 -29.75 61.89 72.24
CA ARG A 251 -30.71 61.60 73.32
C ARG A 251 -30.05 61.04 74.60
N PRO A 252 -30.76 61.04 75.75
CA PRO A 252 -30.19 60.75 77.07
C PRO A 252 -29.68 59.32 77.25
N ARG A 253 -28.65 59.19 78.09
CA ARG A 253 -27.86 57.96 78.35
C ARG A 253 -28.67 56.72 78.71
N ASP A 254 -29.78 56.87 79.41
CA ASP A 254 -30.55 55.70 79.88
C ASP A 254 -31.28 54.99 78.73
N ALA A 255 -31.72 55.75 77.72
CA ALA A 255 -32.23 55.20 76.47
C ALA A 255 -31.12 54.52 75.66
N VAL A 256 -29.90 55.08 75.67
CA VAL A 256 -28.73 54.50 75.00
C VAL A 256 -28.27 53.21 75.69
N SER A 257 -28.39 53.08 77.01
CA SER A 257 -28.08 51.82 77.71
C SER A 257 -29.11 50.74 77.46
N SER A 258 -30.40 51.04 77.48
CA SER A 258 -31.42 50.05 77.10
C SER A 258 -31.41 49.74 75.60
N GLU A 259 -31.11 50.71 74.71
CA GLU A 259 -30.84 50.45 73.30
C GLU A 259 -29.52 49.71 73.10
N ALA A 260 -28.50 49.87 73.94
CA ALA A 260 -27.25 49.11 73.81
C ALA A 260 -27.44 47.65 74.23
N GLU A 261 -28.21 47.40 75.30
CA GLU A 261 -28.60 46.04 75.69
C GLU A 261 -29.52 45.42 74.65
N ASN A 262 -30.55 46.15 74.19
CA ASN A 262 -31.42 45.68 73.12
C ASN A 262 -30.67 45.51 71.79
N ALA A 263 -29.71 46.38 71.45
CA ALA A 263 -28.86 46.24 70.27
C ALA A 263 -27.86 45.09 70.43
N SER A 264 -27.42 44.77 71.65
CA SER A 264 -26.59 43.59 71.89
C SER A 264 -27.40 42.31 71.73
N ASN A 265 -28.64 42.31 72.22
CA ASN A 265 -29.58 41.20 72.05
C ASN A 265 -30.03 41.08 70.59
N GLU A 266 -30.28 42.18 69.90
CA GLU A 266 -30.58 42.21 68.46
C GLU A 266 -29.36 41.81 67.64
N LYS A 267 -28.12 42.17 68.03
CA LYS A 267 -26.90 41.67 67.38
C LYS A 267 -26.71 40.19 67.62
N LEU A 268 -27.03 39.67 68.80
CA LEU A 268 -26.99 38.24 69.10
C LEU A 268 -28.07 37.49 68.32
N ILE A 269 -29.29 38.00 68.29
CA ILE A 269 -30.40 37.45 67.49
C ILE A 269 -30.08 37.56 66.01
N ALA A 270 -29.51 38.66 65.53
CA ALA A 270 -29.07 38.84 64.16
C ALA A 270 -27.92 37.89 63.83
N HIS A 271 -26.96 37.67 64.74
CA HIS A 271 -25.86 36.73 64.54
C HIS A 271 -26.36 35.29 64.52
N LEU A 272 -27.27 34.92 65.42
CA LEU A 272 -27.92 33.61 65.43
C LEU A 272 -28.81 33.42 64.20
N ASN A 273 -29.53 34.45 63.75
CA ASN A 273 -30.30 34.41 62.52
C ASN A 273 -29.40 34.35 61.29
N LEU A 274 -28.27 35.06 61.26
CA LEU A 274 -27.27 34.95 60.19
C LEU A 274 -26.64 33.56 60.20
N GLN A 275 -26.44 32.96 61.37
CA GLN A 275 -25.93 31.60 61.51
C GLN A 275 -26.99 30.59 61.06
N VAL A 276 -28.26 30.79 61.39
CA VAL A 276 -29.38 29.96 60.93
C VAL A 276 -29.58 30.13 59.42
N GLU A 277 -29.54 31.34 58.88
CA GLU A 277 -29.59 31.62 57.44
C GLU A 277 -28.37 31.02 56.74
N TYR A 278 -27.16 31.18 57.27
CA TYR A 278 -25.96 30.54 56.72
C TYR A 278 -26.07 29.02 56.77
N LEU A 279 -26.59 28.44 57.86
CA LEU A 279 -26.82 27.00 57.95
C LEU A 279 -27.97 26.53 57.06
N GLN A 280 -29.00 27.35 56.83
CA GLN A 280 -30.11 27.07 55.93
C GLN A 280 -29.70 27.22 54.47
N GLU A 281 -28.90 28.21 54.12
CA GLU A 281 -28.29 28.40 52.80
C GLU A 281 -27.23 27.34 52.55
N SER A 282 -26.43 26.98 53.56
CA SER A 282 -25.48 25.88 53.48
C SER A 282 -26.22 24.56 53.31
N ASN A 283 -27.28 24.30 54.10
CA ASN A 283 -28.12 23.12 53.94
C ASN A 283 -28.82 23.12 52.59
N LYS A 284 -29.38 24.24 52.12
CA LYS A 284 -30.03 24.35 50.82
C LYS A 284 -29.03 24.20 49.67
N ALA A 285 -27.82 24.72 49.82
CA ALA A 285 -26.74 24.54 48.84
C ALA A 285 -26.20 23.11 48.87
N LEU A 286 -26.16 22.46 50.04
CA LEU A 286 -25.84 21.05 50.18
C LEU A 286 -26.97 20.18 49.62
N GLU A 287 -28.23 20.51 49.83
CA GLU A 287 -29.41 19.87 49.25
C GLU A 287 -29.40 20.03 47.73
N GLN A 288 -29.19 21.24 47.20
CA GLN A 288 -29.05 21.48 45.76
C GLN A 288 -27.81 20.80 45.18
N LYS A 289 -26.71 20.70 45.94
CA LYS A 289 -25.54 19.90 45.54
C LYS A 289 -25.85 18.41 45.57
N VAL A 290 -26.60 17.92 46.55
CA VAL A 290 -27.03 16.53 46.65
C VAL A 290 -28.01 16.20 45.54
N GLU A 291 -29.02 17.03 45.28
CA GLU A 291 -29.95 16.93 44.16
C GLU A 291 -29.23 17.07 42.82
N GLY A 292 -28.27 17.99 42.70
CA GLY A 292 -27.46 18.17 41.50
C GLY A 292 -26.51 16.99 41.27
N LEU A 293 -25.91 16.44 42.32
CA LEU A 293 -25.12 15.21 42.26
C LEU A 293 -26.00 13.99 42.03
N GLN A 294 -27.23 13.97 42.54
CA GLN A 294 -28.21 12.90 42.35
C GLN A 294 -28.81 12.95 40.95
N HIS A 295 -29.05 14.13 40.37
CA HIS A 295 -29.45 14.29 38.97
C HIS A 295 -28.29 14.01 38.03
N LYS A 296 -27.07 14.47 38.33
CA LYS A 296 -25.88 14.12 37.53
C LYS A 296 -25.55 12.64 37.64
N SER A 297 -25.67 12.05 38.83
CA SER A 297 -25.52 10.61 39.05
C SER A 297 -26.64 9.84 38.37
N SER A 298 -27.91 10.28 38.47
CA SER A 298 -29.04 9.64 37.80
C SER A 298 -28.98 9.77 36.28
N SER A 299 -28.55 10.92 35.75
CA SER A 299 -28.31 11.11 34.31
C SER A 299 -27.15 10.24 33.87
N LYS A 300 -26.04 10.24 34.62
CA LYS A 300 -24.89 9.39 34.30
C LYS A 300 -25.22 7.91 34.43
N VAL A 301 -26.05 7.52 35.39
CA VAL A 301 -26.57 6.16 35.54
C VAL A 301 -27.50 5.83 34.38
N ALA A 302 -28.37 6.74 33.94
CA ALA A 302 -29.21 6.53 32.76
C ALA A 302 -28.37 6.41 31.46
N ASP A 303 -27.37 7.26 31.27
CA ASP A 303 -26.44 7.22 30.14
C ASP A 303 -25.60 5.94 30.18
N LEU A 304 -25.11 5.54 31.35
CA LEU A 304 -24.38 4.28 31.54
C LEU A 304 -25.32 3.08 31.38
N SER A 305 -26.58 3.16 31.78
CA SER A 305 -27.58 2.11 31.56
C SER A 305 -27.93 1.98 30.08
N LEU A 306 -28.04 3.09 29.35
CA LEU A 306 -28.25 3.09 27.91
C LEU A 306 -27.02 2.54 27.18
N LYS A 307 -25.82 2.97 27.57
CA LYS A 307 -24.57 2.42 27.03
C LYS A 307 -24.40 0.95 27.38
N ASN A 308 -24.77 0.52 28.58
CA ASN A 308 -24.79 -0.89 28.96
C ASN A 308 -25.83 -1.68 28.15
N PHE A 309 -26.98 -1.09 27.83
CA PHE A 309 -27.97 -1.73 26.96
C PHE A 309 -27.46 -1.87 25.52
N GLU A 310 -26.79 -0.85 24.98
CA GLU A 310 -26.11 -0.93 23.69
C GLU A 310 -24.99 -1.99 23.71
N LEU A 311 -24.15 -1.99 24.74
CA LEU A 311 -23.11 -3.00 24.92
C LEU A 311 -23.70 -4.40 25.08
N CYS A 312 -24.83 -4.55 25.78
CA CYS A 312 -25.54 -5.82 25.84
C CYS A 312 -26.06 -6.25 24.45
N GLN A 313 -26.55 -5.33 23.63
CA GLN A 313 -26.95 -5.64 22.26
C GLN A 313 -25.75 -6.03 21.38
N GLU A 314 -24.65 -5.28 21.47
CA GLU A 314 -23.40 -5.60 20.77
C GLU A 314 -22.85 -6.96 21.22
N LEU A 315 -22.86 -7.26 22.52
CA LEU A 315 -22.50 -8.56 23.07
C LEU A 315 -23.41 -9.66 22.55
N THR A 316 -24.74 -9.47 22.50
CA THR A 316 -25.64 -10.46 21.91
C THR A 316 -25.38 -10.67 20.42
N HIS A 317 -25.01 -9.61 19.68
CA HIS A 317 -24.65 -9.73 18.27
C HIS A 317 -23.33 -10.49 18.08
N ILE A 318 -22.35 -10.24 18.94
CA ILE A 318 -21.08 -10.96 18.99
C ILE A 318 -21.32 -12.42 19.36
N ASP A 319 -22.18 -12.72 20.33
CA ASP A 319 -22.57 -14.09 20.72
C ASP A 319 -23.25 -14.82 19.56
N ASP A 320 -24.15 -14.16 18.83
CA ASP A 320 -24.82 -14.74 17.65
C ASP A 320 -23.86 -14.91 16.46
N LEU A 321 -22.84 -14.05 16.34
CA LEU A 321 -21.76 -14.23 15.37
C LEU A 321 -20.86 -15.39 15.78
N ALA A 322 -20.48 -15.49 17.05
CA ALA A 322 -19.68 -16.57 17.61
C ALA A 322 -20.37 -17.92 17.42
N LYS A 323 -21.67 -18.03 17.74
CA LYS A 323 -22.47 -19.23 17.48
C LYS A 323 -22.49 -19.59 16.00
N ARG A 324 -22.66 -18.62 15.10
CA ARG A 324 -22.62 -18.90 13.65
C ARG A 324 -21.23 -19.40 13.21
N MET A 325 -20.16 -18.80 13.71
CA MET A 325 -18.80 -19.25 13.45
C MET A 325 -18.52 -20.64 14.03
N GLU A 326 -19.03 -20.95 15.22
CA GLU A 326 -18.95 -22.29 15.82
C GLU A 326 -19.70 -23.31 14.97
N MET A 327 -20.92 -23.01 14.54
CA MET A 327 -21.68 -23.89 13.64
C MET A 327 -20.97 -24.08 12.29
N ASP A 328 -20.40 -23.03 11.70
CA ASP A 328 -19.67 -23.13 10.44
C ASP A 328 -18.39 -23.94 10.60
N LYS A 329 -17.69 -23.79 11.75
CA LYS A 329 -16.53 -24.61 12.11
C LYS A 329 -16.94 -26.07 12.32
N GLU A 330 -18.03 -26.34 13.01
CA GLU A 330 -18.56 -27.70 13.20
C GLU A 330 -18.89 -28.34 11.86
N ARG A 331 -19.58 -27.65 10.95
CA ARG A 331 -19.84 -28.15 9.59
C ARG A 331 -18.56 -28.40 8.80
N ALA A 332 -17.57 -27.51 8.90
CA ALA A 332 -16.28 -27.72 8.24
C ALA A 332 -15.53 -28.93 8.80
N LEU A 333 -15.59 -29.15 10.12
CA LEU A 333 -15.04 -30.34 10.78
C LEU A 333 -15.79 -31.61 10.37
N GLU A 334 -17.13 -31.59 10.33
CA GLU A 334 -17.94 -32.72 9.85
C GLU A 334 -17.62 -33.10 8.41
N MET A 335 -17.44 -32.10 7.54
CA MET A 335 -17.01 -32.30 6.15
C MET A 335 -15.60 -32.89 6.07
N ALA A 336 -14.65 -32.34 6.83
CA ALA A 336 -13.29 -32.87 6.90
C ALA A 336 -13.26 -34.30 7.45
N ASP A 337 -14.06 -34.62 8.47
CA ASP A 337 -14.18 -35.97 9.04
C ASP A 337 -14.83 -36.95 8.06
N LEU A 338 -15.77 -36.49 7.23
CA LEU A 338 -16.34 -37.28 6.15
C LEU A 338 -15.27 -37.58 5.07
N GLU A 339 -14.52 -36.56 4.65
CA GLU A 339 -13.41 -36.73 3.69
C GLU A 339 -12.31 -37.65 4.24
N LEU A 340 -11.96 -37.51 5.52
CA LEU A 340 -11.00 -38.37 6.20
C LEU A 340 -11.52 -39.81 6.29
N ARG A 341 -12.81 -40.03 6.54
CA ARG A 341 -13.43 -41.37 6.51
C ARG A 341 -13.36 -41.97 5.11
N ASN A 342 -13.74 -41.22 4.08
CA ASN A 342 -13.65 -41.69 2.69
C ASN A 342 -12.20 -42.03 2.31
N ASN A 343 -11.24 -41.18 2.69
CA ASN A 343 -9.82 -41.46 2.45
C ASN A 343 -9.33 -42.69 3.23
N LYS A 344 -9.80 -42.91 4.46
CA LYS A 344 -9.51 -44.14 5.22
C LYS A 344 -10.07 -45.38 4.54
N GLU A 345 -11.30 -45.33 4.02
CA GLU A 345 -11.90 -46.43 3.25
C GLU A 345 -11.10 -46.72 1.97
N VAL A 346 -10.67 -45.69 1.25
CA VAL A 346 -9.79 -45.84 0.08
C VAL A 346 -8.46 -46.48 0.48
N ILE A 347 -7.81 -46.01 1.55
CA ILE A 347 -6.55 -46.60 2.04
C ILE A 347 -6.76 -48.06 2.45
N GLN A 348 -7.86 -48.40 3.13
CA GLN A 348 -8.17 -49.78 3.49
C GLN A 348 -8.34 -50.66 2.24
N SER A 349 -9.09 -50.19 1.24
CA SER A 349 -9.24 -50.93 -0.02
C SER A 349 -7.91 -51.12 -0.75
N GLN A 350 -7.02 -50.12 -0.72
CA GLN A 350 -5.67 -50.23 -1.28
C GLN A 350 -4.81 -51.23 -0.48
N GLN A 351 -4.95 -51.25 0.85
CA GLN A 351 -4.23 -52.20 1.70
C GLN A 351 -4.70 -53.64 1.42
N GLU A 352 -5.99 -53.88 1.26
CA GLU A 352 -6.53 -55.19 0.87
C GLU A 352 -5.96 -55.65 -0.49
N VAL A 353 -5.88 -54.73 -1.47
CA VAL A 353 -5.27 -55.04 -2.77
C VAL A 353 -3.77 -55.33 -2.62
N ILE A 354 -3.05 -54.61 -1.77
CA ILE A 354 -1.63 -54.87 -1.50
C ILE A 354 -1.48 -56.25 -0.86
N ASP A 355 -2.28 -56.60 0.14
CA ASP A 355 -2.24 -57.89 0.83
C ASP A 355 -2.54 -59.04 -0.16
N ASP A 356 -3.52 -58.87 -1.05
CA ASP A 356 -3.82 -59.82 -2.13
C ASP A 356 -2.64 -60.01 -3.09
N LEU A 357 -1.97 -58.90 -3.45
CA LEU A 357 -0.78 -58.94 -4.30
C LEU A 357 0.40 -59.61 -3.58
N GLU A 358 0.57 -59.36 -2.28
CA GLU A 358 1.58 -60.01 -1.46
C GLU A 358 1.32 -61.52 -1.34
N GLU A 359 0.07 -61.95 -1.17
CA GLU A 359 -0.31 -63.35 -1.21
C GLU A 359 0.01 -63.99 -2.57
N LYS A 360 -0.33 -63.32 -3.67
CA LYS A 360 0.01 -63.79 -5.02
C LYS A 360 1.52 -63.90 -5.18
N LEU A 361 2.30 -62.94 -4.70
CA LEU A 361 3.76 -62.99 -4.72
C LEU A 361 4.31 -64.11 -3.82
N LYS A 362 3.69 -64.42 -2.69
CA LYS A 362 4.05 -65.56 -1.84
C LYS A 362 3.78 -66.89 -2.55
N LYS A 363 2.62 -67.02 -3.21
CA LYS A 363 2.25 -68.20 -4.02
C LYS A 363 3.24 -68.40 -5.17
N ILE A 364 3.51 -67.35 -5.95
CA ILE A 364 4.51 -67.41 -7.04
C ILE A 364 5.90 -67.78 -6.51
N ARG A 365 6.32 -67.23 -5.37
CA ARG A 365 7.62 -67.61 -4.74
C ARG A 365 7.65 -69.06 -4.30
N ALA A 366 6.57 -69.58 -3.73
CA ALA A 366 6.46 -70.99 -3.36
C ALA A 366 6.52 -71.90 -4.60
N GLU A 367 5.75 -71.58 -5.64
CA GLU A 367 5.79 -72.31 -6.92
C GLU A 367 7.19 -72.30 -7.57
N LEU A 368 7.91 -71.17 -7.49
CA LEU A 368 9.30 -71.10 -7.95
C LEU A 368 10.22 -72.02 -7.12
N SER A 369 10.07 -72.03 -5.80
CA SER A 369 10.87 -72.92 -4.94
C SER A 369 10.57 -74.40 -5.17
N GLU A 370 9.30 -74.76 -5.42
CA GLU A 370 8.90 -76.12 -5.79
C GLU A 370 9.49 -76.51 -7.15
N ARG A 371 9.43 -75.62 -8.15
CA ARG A 371 10.06 -75.85 -9.45
C ARG A 371 11.57 -76.00 -9.36
N ASP A 372 12.23 -75.22 -8.51
CA ASP A 372 13.67 -75.34 -8.28
C ASP A 372 14.00 -76.67 -7.58
N PHE A 373 13.19 -77.12 -6.64
CA PHE A 373 13.33 -78.44 -6.01
C PHE A 373 13.10 -79.59 -6.99
N GLU A 374 12.04 -79.51 -7.80
CA GLU A 374 11.76 -80.49 -8.87
C GLU A 374 12.90 -80.53 -9.88
N LYS A 375 13.42 -79.37 -10.29
CA LYS A 375 14.58 -79.27 -11.18
C LYS A 375 15.81 -79.92 -10.56
N GLY A 376 16.09 -79.64 -9.28
CA GLY A 376 17.19 -80.28 -8.55
C GLY A 376 17.03 -81.80 -8.46
N SER A 377 15.83 -82.30 -8.19
CA SER A 377 15.53 -83.74 -8.18
C SER A 377 15.69 -84.38 -9.56
N GLN A 378 15.24 -83.71 -10.62
CA GLN A 378 15.45 -84.15 -12.00
C GLN A 378 16.94 -84.17 -12.37
N GLU A 379 17.71 -83.17 -11.96
CA GLU A 379 19.16 -83.12 -12.16
C GLU A 379 19.86 -84.27 -11.44
N GLU A 380 19.46 -84.58 -10.20
CA GLU A 380 19.99 -85.71 -9.43
C GLU A 380 19.61 -87.07 -10.05
N GLN A 381 18.36 -87.23 -10.50
CA GLN A 381 17.92 -88.43 -11.22
C GLN A 381 18.69 -88.62 -12.54
N LEU A 382 18.96 -87.54 -13.27
CA LEU A 382 19.76 -87.59 -14.49
C LEU A 382 21.22 -87.95 -14.19
N LEU A 383 21.77 -87.46 -13.08
CA LEU A 383 23.10 -87.83 -12.61
C LEU A 383 23.17 -89.32 -12.24
N GLU A 384 22.16 -89.83 -11.56
CA GLU A 384 22.11 -91.24 -11.16
C GLU A 384 21.91 -92.16 -12.36
N LEU A 385 21.04 -91.80 -13.31
CA LEU A 385 20.90 -92.53 -14.58
C LEU A 385 22.21 -92.51 -15.38
N ARG A 386 22.98 -91.42 -15.35
CA ARG A 386 24.32 -91.40 -15.95
C ARG A 386 25.26 -92.39 -15.26
N ARG A 387 25.32 -92.40 -13.93
CA ARG A 387 26.13 -93.39 -13.19
C ARG A 387 25.71 -94.82 -13.47
N GLN A 388 24.41 -95.09 -13.55
CA GLN A 388 23.89 -96.41 -13.91
C GLN A 388 24.28 -96.81 -15.32
N ASN A 389 24.21 -95.88 -16.29
CA ASN A 389 24.67 -96.15 -17.65
C ASN A 389 26.18 -96.42 -17.69
N GLU A 390 27.00 -95.63 -16.98
CA GLU A 390 28.45 -95.87 -16.87
C GLU A 390 28.75 -97.25 -16.24
N ALA A 391 27.98 -97.66 -15.21
CA ALA A 391 28.10 -98.98 -14.61
C ALA A 391 27.66 -100.10 -15.57
N LEU A 392 26.55 -99.91 -16.30
CA LEU A 392 26.08 -100.86 -17.30
C LEU A 392 27.08 -101.00 -18.45
N GLU A 393 27.63 -99.90 -18.94
CA GLU A 393 28.73 -99.89 -19.92
C GLU A 393 29.92 -100.71 -19.39
N GLY A 394 30.34 -100.49 -18.13
CA GLY A 394 31.39 -101.31 -17.51
C GLY A 394 31.06 -102.80 -17.39
N THR A 395 29.80 -103.17 -17.11
CA THR A 395 29.39 -104.59 -17.09
C THR A 395 29.27 -105.19 -18.48
N LEU A 396 28.86 -104.41 -19.49
CA LEU A 396 28.81 -104.83 -20.88
C LEU A 396 30.23 -105.11 -21.38
N ASP A 397 31.19 -104.22 -21.09
CA ASP A 397 32.60 -104.43 -21.40
C ASP A 397 33.14 -105.73 -20.75
N PHE A 398 32.77 -106.00 -19.48
CA PHE A 398 33.14 -107.23 -18.80
C PHE A 398 32.51 -108.48 -19.43
N LEU A 399 31.21 -108.44 -19.74
CA LEU A 399 30.50 -109.57 -20.36
C LEU A 399 30.95 -109.81 -21.79
N GLU A 400 31.29 -108.77 -22.54
CA GLU A 400 31.90 -108.91 -23.87
C GLU A 400 33.26 -109.60 -23.76
N ALA A 401 34.09 -109.22 -22.78
CA ALA A 401 35.34 -109.92 -22.50
C ALA A 401 35.14 -111.39 -22.08
N GLU A 402 34.15 -111.68 -21.23
CA GLU A 402 33.85 -113.04 -20.78
C GLU A 402 33.22 -113.90 -21.88
N LYS A 403 32.35 -113.31 -22.70
CA LYS A 403 31.80 -113.95 -23.90
C LYS A 403 32.93 -114.38 -24.82
N ILE A 404 33.87 -113.49 -25.14
CA ILE A 404 35.04 -113.82 -25.98
C ILE A 404 35.82 -114.99 -25.35
N ARG A 405 36.06 -114.96 -24.05
CA ARG A 405 36.76 -116.04 -23.32
C ARG A 405 36.01 -117.38 -23.32
N LEU A 406 34.68 -117.37 -23.16
CA LEU A 406 33.86 -118.58 -23.15
C LEU A 406 33.67 -119.13 -24.55
N GLN A 407 33.53 -118.27 -25.56
CA GLN A 407 33.51 -118.68 -26.97
C GLN A 407 34.78 -119.46 -27.30
N ASP A 408 35.94 -118.94 -26.91
CA ASP A 408 37.23 -119.63 -27.04
C ASP A 408 37.26 -120.99 -26.30
N LYS A 409 36.53 -121.14 -25.19
CA LYS A 409 36.50 -122.39 -24.40
C LYS A 409 35.51 -123.41 -24.97
N VAL A 410 34.36 -122.98 -25.46
CA VAL A 410 33.37 -123.85 -26.14
C VAL A 410 33.96 -124.36 -27.44
N GLU A 411 34.66 -123.52 -28.19
CA GLU A 411 35.35 -123.96 -29.41
C GLU A 411 36.39 -125.06 -29.10
N LYS A 412 37.06 -124.98 -27.93
CA LYS A 412 37.97 -126.03 -27.45
C LYS A 412 37.25 -127.30 -26.96
N MET A 413 36.14 -127.18 -26.20
CA MET A 413 35.38 -128.36 -25.75
C MET A 413 34.65 -129.06 -26.88
N MET A 414 34.07 -128.32 -27.83
CA MET A 414 33.43 -128.93 -29.01
C MET A 414 34.44 -129.68 -29.88
N ALA A 415 35.71 -129.25 -29.88
CA ALA A 415 36.78 -130.03 -30.50
C ALA A 415 37.00 -131.37 -29.77
N ALA A 416 36.93 -131.38 -28.43
CA ALA A 416 37.10 -132.58 -27.61
C ALA A 416 35.88 -133.53 -27.58
N ASP A 417 34.65 -133.01 -27.48
CA ASP A 417 33.42 -133.82 -27.49
C ASP A 417 33.23 -134.53 -28.83
N LYS A 418 33.62 -133.89 -29.93
CA LYS A 418 33.66 -134.56 -31.24
C LYS A 418 34.61 -135.76 -31.23
N GLU A 419 35.66 -135.74 -30.44
CA GLU A 419 36.59 -136.87 -30.28
C GLU A 419 35.96 -137.97 -29.41
N MET A 420 35.31 -137.60 -28.30
CA MET A 420 34.68 -138.54 -27.35
C MET A 420 33.39 -139.21 -27.85
N VAL A 421 32.54 -138.50 -28.60
CA VAL A 421 31.33 -139.09 -29.20
C VAL A 421 31.71 -140.19 -30.20
N LEU A 422 32.79 -139.98 -30.96
CA LEU A 422 33.35 -141.01 -31.84
C LEU A 422 33.82 -142.24 -31.06
N GLU A 423 34.23 -142.09 -29.79
CA GLU A 423 34.55 -143.21 -28.90
C GLU A 423 33.31 -143.87 -28.25
N LEU A 424 32.29 -143.11 -27.83
CA LEU A 424 31.11 -143.62 -27.12
C LEU A 424 30.11 -144.33 -28.05
N GLU A 425 29.97 -143.90 -29.30
CA GLU A 425 29.23 -144.67 -30.31
C GLU A 425 29.89 -146.05 -30.53
N ALA A 426 31.22 -146.14 -30.41
CA ALA A 426 31.95 -147.41 -30.46
C ALA A 426 31.70 -148.32 -29.24
N LEU A 427 31.32 -147.76 -28.08
CA LEU A 427 31.08 -148.51 -26.84
C LEU A 427 29.59 -148.85 -26.60
N ARG A 428 28.64 -148.00 -27.02
CA ARG A 428 27.18 -148.23 -26.91
C ARG A 428 26.73 -149.42 -27.78
N ALA A 429 27.51 -149.77 -28.79
CA ALA A 429 27.34 -151.00 -29.54
C ALA A 429 27.65 -152.29 -28.72
N LYS A 430 28.37 -152.21 -27.58
CA LYS A 430 28.91 -153.41 -26.89
C LYS A 430 28.04 -154.02 -25.76
N HIS A 431 27.30 -153.26 -24.93
CA HIS A 431 26.80 -153.85 -23.65
C HIS A 431 25.45 -153.34 -23.07
N GLY A 432 24.47 -152.89 -23.86
CA GLY A 432 23.21 -152.39 -23.29
C GLY A 432 21.98 -152.71 -24.11
N VAL A 433 21.70 -154.00 -24.25
CA VAL A 433 20.54 -154.56 -24.94
C VAL A 433 19.24 -154.11 -24.28
N CYS A 434 18.44 -153.40 -25.08
CA CYS A 434 17.00 -153.59 -25.31
C CYS A 434 16.04 -153.44 -24.11
N GLY A 435 14.82 -152.98 -24.27
CA GLY A 435 13.93 -152.83 -25.43
C GLY A 435 12.57 -152.47 -24.80
N ARG A 436 11.78 -151.60 -25.41
CA ARG A 436 10.79 -151.96 -26.44
C ARG A 436 9.82 -153.05 -25.94
N GLU A 437 8.51 -152.99 -26.08
CA GLU A 437 7.59 -152.11 -26.81
C GLU A 437 6.20 -152.67 -26.45
N ARG A 438 5.24 -151.81 -26.10
CA ARG A 438 3.82 -151.98 -26.46
C ARG A 438 3.10 -150.68 -26.15
N SER A 439 2.92 -149.93 -27.21
CA SER A 439 2.48 -148.54 -27.37
C SER A 439 1.05 -148.26 -26.86
N PRO A 440 0.64 -146.99 -26.69
CA PRO A 440 1.42 -145.79 -26.39
C PRO A 440 0.81 -145.12 -25.14
N SER A 441 1.16 -145.62 -23.95
CA SER A 441 0.55 -145.16 -22.71
C SER A 441 1.19 -143.86 -22.22
N ARG A 442 0.35 -142.97 -21.69
CA ARG A 442 0.55 -141.76 -20.85
C ARG A 442 1.84 -140.93 -21.02
N LEU A 443 3.01 -141.56 -21.06
CA LEU A 443 4.26 -140.95 -21.49
C LEU A 443 4.23 -140.51 -22.96
N ASP A 444 3.59 -141.24 -23.88
CA ASP A 444 3.61 -140.85 -25.31
C ASP A 444 2.63 -139.71 -25.61
N ALA A 445 1.54 -139.60 -24.85
CA ALA A 445 0.68 -138.41 -24.84
C ALA A 445 1.33 -137.25 -24.10
N PHE A 446 2.13 -137.52 -23.06
CA PHE A 446 2.92 -136.48 -22.39
C PHE A 446 4.07 -135.99 -23.29
N VAL A 447 4.74 -136.89 -24.00
CA VAL A 447 5.76 -136.56 -25.00
C VAL A 447 5.09 -135.86 -26.18
N LYS A 448 3.95 -136.29 -26.71
CA LYS A 448 3.20 -135.49 -27.69
C LYS A 448 2.76 -134.14 -27.12
N SER A 449 2.36 -134.04 -25.86
CA SER A 449 2.03 -132.73 -25.26
C SER A 449 3.27 -131.86 -25.08
N LEU A 450 4.43 -132.45 -24.76
CA LEU A 450 5.71 -131.76 -24.67
C LEU A 450 6.30 -131.46 -26.04
N GLU A 451 5.99 -132.25 -27.07
CA GLU A 451 6.38 -132.03 -28.46
C GLU A 451 5.46 -131.00 -29.10
N GLU A 452 4.17 -130.97 -28.76
CA GLU A 452 3.24 -129.90 -29.09
C GLU A 452 3.56 -128.63 -28.30
N GLU A 453 4.02 -128.70 -27.05
CA GLU A 453 4.52 -127.54 -26.32
C GLU A 453 5.85 -127.08 -26.90
N ARG A 454 6.78 -127.99 -27.20
CA ARG A 454 8.05 -127.66 -27.87
C ARG A 454 7.78 -127.07 -29.25
N ASP A 455 6.86 -127.63 -30.03
CA ASP A 455 6.55 -127.14 -31.37
C ASP A 455 5.64 -125.92 -31.32
N ARG A 456 4.82 -125.73 -30.28
CA ARG A 456 4.18 -124.43 -29.96
C ARG A 456 5.22 -123.40 -29.57
N TYR A 457 6.18 -123.71 -28.71
CA TYR A 457 7.27 -122.79 -28.35
C TYR A 457 8.25 -122.57 -29.50
N ARG A 458 8.41 -123.54 -30.41
CA ARG A 458 9.23 -123.41 -31.62
C ARG A 458 8.49 -122.60 -32.67
N GLN A 459 7.18 -122.78 -32.82
CA GLN A 459 6.32 -121.96 -33.66
C GLN A 459 6.15 -120.57 -33.06
N GLU A 460 6.09 -120.39 -31.74
CA GLU A 460 6.10 -119.10 -31.03
C GLU A 460 7.49 -118.46 -31.10
N ALA A 461 8.58 -119.23 -31.06
CA ALA A 461 9.94 -118.71 -31.21
C ALA A 461 10.26 -118.39 -32.68
N GLU A 462 9.71 -119.13 -33.64
CA GLU A 462 9.75 -118.81 -35.06
C GLU A 462 8.78 -117.69 -35.41
N HIS A 463 7.63 -117.58 -34.74
CA HIS A 463 6.74 -116.43 -34.83
C HIS A 463 7.45 -115.21 -34.25
N CYS A 464 8.11 -115.31 -33.09
CA CYS A 464 8.95 -114.26 -32.52
C CYS A 464 10.18 -113.95 -33.39
N ARG A 465 10.75 -114.92 -34.13
CA ARG A 465 11.86 -114.70 -35.07
C ARG A 465 11.40 -114.06 -36.38
N ARG A 466 10.27 -114.49 -36.94
CA ARG A 466 9.65 -113.88 -38.13
C ARG A 466 9.13 -112.48 -37.81
N VAL A 467 8.63 -112.25 -36.60
CA VAL A 467 8.27 -110.92 -36.08
C VAL A 467 9.51 -110.05 -35.78
N ARG A 468 10.73 -110.62 -35.72
CA ARG A 468 11.99 -109.87 -35.56
C ARG A 468 12.82 -109.66 -36.83
N GLY A 469 12.34 -110.03 -38.02
CA GLY A 469 13.22 -110.01 -39.20
C GLY A 469 12.57 -109.96 -40.58
N ALA A 470 11.48 -109.21 -40.79
CA ALA A 470 11.08 -108.73 -42.12
C ALA A 470 9.97 -107.66 -42.03
N GLY A 471 10.22 -106.46 -42.56
CA GLY A 471 9.17 -105.59 -43.11
C GLY A 471 8.29 -104.77 -42.15
N SER A 472 8.71 -103.52 -41.94
CA SER A 472 7.93 -102.28 -41.68
C SER A 472 6.48 -102.23 -42.24
N PRO A 473 5.53 -101.43 -41.69
CA PRO A 473 5.78 -100.08 -41.17
C PRO A 473 5.04 -99.67 -39.89
N ALA A 474 5.58 -98.60 -39.30
CA ALA A 474 4.93 -97.68 -38.37
C ALA A 474 4.81 -98.07 -36.88
N ARG A 475 5.52 -97.25 -36.10
CA ARG A 475 5.25 -96.76 -34.74
C ARG A 475 5.61 -97.64 -33.52
N SER A 476 6.77 -97.26 -32.97
CA SER A 476 7.13 -97.08 -31.54
C SER A 476 7.73 -98.28 -30.79
N PRO A 477 8.55 -98.07 -29.73
CA PRO A 477 8.86 -96.81 -29.02
C PRO A 477 10.37 -96.50 -28.81
N VAL A 478 10.64 -95.31 -28.25
CA VAL A 478 11.93 -94.82 -27.72
C VAL A 478 12.84 -94.09 -28.72
N ARG A 479 12.57 -92.80 -28.90
CA ARG A 479 13.62 -91.81 -28.67
C ARG A 479 13.06 -90.77 -27.71
N SER A 480 13.73 -90.70 -26.57
CA SER A 480 13.60 -89.71 -25.51
C SER A 480 13.29 -88.31 -26.04
N ARG A 481 12.12 -87.80 -25.66
CA ARG A 481 11.87 -86.38 -25.40
C ARG A 481 10.53 -86.23 -24.71
N SER A 482 10.58 -85.61 -23.54
CA SER A 482 9.47 -85.44 -22.62
C SER A 482 8.27 -84.73 -23.27
N PRO A 483 7.05 -85.03 -22.81
CA PRO A 483 5.82 -84.69 -23.51
C PRO A 483 5.23 -83.36 -23.04
N ALA A 484 4.64 -82.67 -23.99
CA ALA A 484 3.71 -81.57 -23.79
C ALA A 484 2.46 -82.01 -23.03
N GLY A 485 2.09 -81.21 -22.01
CA GLY A 485 0.76 -81.19 -21.42
C GLY A 485 -0.24 -80.53 -22.37
N LYS A 486 -1.42 -81.14 -22.49
CA LYS A 486 -2.53 -80.66 -23.30
C LYS A 486 -3.46 -79.82 -22.43
N VAL A 487 -3.52 -78.54 -22.75
CA VAL A 487 -4.74 -77.72 -22.92
C VAL A 487 -5.74 -77.71 -21.77
N ILE A 488 -5.76 -76.57 -21.06
CA ILE A 488 -7.01 -75.89 -20.69
C ILE A 488 -6.95 -74.46 -21.23
N ARG A 489 -7.79 -74.23 -22.25
CA ARG A 489 -8.39 -72.96 -22.72
C ARG A 489 -7.91 -71.69 -22.02
N GLY A 490 -6.90 -71.06 -22.63
CA GLY A 490 -6.75 -69.61 -22.63
C GLY A 490 -7.80 -69.01 -23.56
N GLY A 491 -8.58 -68.07 -23.04
CA GLY A 491 -9.51 -67.24 -23.81
C GLY A 491 -9.41 -65.74 -23.46
N VAL A 492 -8.42 -65.34 -22.63
CA VAL A 492 -8.26 -63.94 -22.18
C VAL A 492 -6.85 -63.41 -22.46
N ALA A 493 -5.82 -64.27 -22.47
CA ALA A 493 -4.46 -63.83 -22.76
C ALA A 493 -4.23 -63.44 -24.24
N GLU A 494 -5.03 -63.96 -25.18
CA GLU A 494 -4.89 -63.61 -26.61
C GLU A 494 -5.55 -62.26 -26.93
N SER A 495 -6.64 -61.88 -26.24
CA SER A 495 -7.23 -60.55 -26.37
C SER A 495 -6.31 -59.46 -25.80
N ASP A 496 -5.65 -59.75 -24.67
CA ASP A 496 -4.79 -58.79 -24.00
C ASP A 496 -3.43 -58.62 -24.70
N LEU A 497 -2.92 -59.69 -25.33
CA LEU A 497 -1.76 -59.59 -26.24
C LEU A 497 -2.11 -58.90 -27.57
N LEU A 498 -3.34 -59.04 -28.07
CA LEU A 498 -3.82 -58.31 -29.24
C LEU A 498 -4.08 -56.83 -28.96
N THR A 499 -4.57 -56.46 -27.78
CA THR A 499 -4.75 -55.04 -27.39
C THR A 499 -3.41 -54.36 -27.10
N LEU A 500 -2.50 -55.01 -26.36
CA LEU A 500 -1.14 -54.50 -26.17
C LEU A 500 -0.35 -54.45 -27.48
N GLY A 501 -0.61 -55.39 -28.41
CA GLY A 501 -0.08 -55.35 -29.77
C GLY A 501 -0.57 -54.13 -30.54
N LYS A 502 -1.88 -53.83 -30.48
CA LYS A 502 -2.49 -52.65 -31.13
C LYS A 502 -2.01 -51.34 -30.51
N GLU A 503 -1.97 -51.23 -29.19
CA GLU A 503 -1.48 -50.03 -28.50
C GLU A 503 -0.01 -49.76 -28.82
N ARG A 504 0.83 -50.81 -28.88
CA ARG A 504 2.22 -50.68 -29.32
C ARG A 504 2.33 -50.25 -30.78
N ASP A 505 1.49 -50.80 -31.65
CA ASP A 505 1.54 -50.50 -33.09
C ASP A 505 0.96 -49.10 -33.39
N GLU A 506 -0.03 -48.63 -32.61
CA GLU A 506 -0.54 -47.25 -32.62
C GLU A 506 0.50 -46.25 -32.08
N LEU A 507 1.21 -46.59 -31.00
CA LEU A 507 2.31 -45.76 -30.49
C LEU A 507 3.48 -45.71 -31.47
N LYS A 508 3.78 -46.81 -32.18
CA LYS A 508 4.79 -46.81 -33.26
C LYS A 508 4.35 -45.98 -34.46
N ALA A 509 3.07 -46.05 -34.86
CA ALA A 509 2.53 -45.23 -35.93
C ALA A 509 2.55 -43.74 -35.55
N ALA A 510 2.19 -43.40 -34.31
CA ALA A 510 2.27 -42.02 -33.80
C ALA A 510 3.71 -41.51 -33.75
N LEU A 511 4.68 -42.37 -33.41
CA LEU A 511 6.10 -42.02 -33.44
C LEU A 511 6.59 -41.79 -34.87
N GLN A 512 6.23 -42.66 -35.83
CA GLN A 512 6.54 -42.48 -37.25
C GLN A 512 5.91 -41.20 -37.82
N ASP A 513 4.68 -40.86 -37.45
CA ASP A 513 4.04 -39.59 -37.85
C ASP A 513 4.73 -38.36 -37.25
N VAL A 514 5.32 -38.48 -36.05
CA VAL A 514 6.16 -37.41 -35.48
C VAL A 514 7.49 -37.31 -36.20
N GLU A 515 8.12 -38.44 -36.55
CA GLU A 515 9.37 -38.46 -37.32
C GLU A 515 9.18 -37.88 -38.73
N VAL A 516 8.11 -38.27 -39.43
CA VAL A 516 7.76 -37.71 -40.76
C VAL A 516 7.44 -36.21 -40.65
N ARG A 517 6.67 -35.78 -39.63
CA ARG A 517 6.44 -34.34 -39.41
C ARG A 517 7.72 -33.59 -39.09
N MET A 518 8.67 -34.21 -38.39
CA MET A 518 9.97 -33.62 -38.10
C MET A 518 10.83 -33.51 -39.36
N GLU A 519 10.80 -34.52 -40.23
CA GLU A 519 11.44 -34.48 -41.55
C GLU A 519 10.80 -33.40 -42.45
N ASP A 520 9.47 -33.29 -42.48
CA ASP A 520 8.74 -32.26 -43.22
C ASP A 520 9.04 -30.85 -42.69
N ILE A 521 9.16 -30.67 -41.38
CA ILE A 521 9.59 -29.39 -40.80
C ILE A 521 11.04 -29.10 -41.19
N GLN A 522 11.93 -30.10 -41.19
CA GLN A 522 13.31 -29.91 -41.64
C GLN A 522 13.41 -29.61 -43.14
N THR A 523 12.62 -30.24 -44.01
CA THR A 523 12.58 -29.94 -45.44
C THR A 523 11.98 -28.57 -45.71
N ASN A 524 10.91 -28.19 -45.00
CA ASN A 524 10.31 -26.85 -45.09
C ASN A 524 11.27 -25.77 -44.60
N VAL A 525 12.00 -25.99 -43.50
CA VAL A 525 13.02 -25.05 -43.04
C VAL A 525 14.15 -24.90 -44.07
N LYS A 526 14.57 -26.00 -44.73
CA LYS A 526 15.56 -25.94 -45.82
C LYS A 526 15.01 -25.22 -47.06
N ALA A 527 13.76 -25.46 -47.45
CA ALA A 527 13.09 -24.77 -48.55
C ALA A 527 12.97 -23.27 -48.27
N LEU A 528 12.47 -22.88 -47.09
CA LEU A 528 12.37 -21.49 -46.65
C LEU A 528 13.74 -20.81 -46.51
N THR A 529 14.77 -21.56 -46.10
CA THR A 529 16.16 -21.08 -46.09
C THR A 529 16.64 -20.78 -47.51
N SER A 530 16.36 -21.67 -48.47
CA SER A 530 16.69 -21.46 -49.87
C SER A 530 15.89 -20.33 -50.53
N GLU A 531 14.60 -20.19 -50.21
CA GLU A 531 13.76 -19.09 -50.67
C GLU A 531 14.21 -17.76 -50.08
N ARG A 532 14.50 -17.71 -48.77
CA ARG A 532 15.09 -16.52 -48.14
C ARG A 532 16.40 -16.14 -48.82
N ASP A 533 17.28 -17.10 -49.09
CA ASP A 533 18.56 -16.82 -49.72
C ASP A 533 18.39 -16.43 -51.20
N HIS A 534 17.41 -16.98 -51.90
CA HIS A 534 16.99 -16.56 -53.24
C HIS A 534 16.42 -15.13 -53.24
N PHE A 535 15.54 -14.78 -52.30
CA PHE A 535 15.04 -13.42 -52.13
C PHE A 535 16.15 -12.45 -51.72
N LYS A 536 17.14 -12.91 -50.95
CA LYS A 536 18.32 -12.10 -50.61
C LYS A 536 19.16 -11.80 -51.84
N VAL A 537 19.37 -12.78 -52.72
CA VAL A 537 20.06 -12.59 -54.02
C VAL A 537 19.24 -11.69 -54.95
N MET A 538 17.93 -11.90 -55.05
CA MET A 538 17.02 -11.04 -55.83
C MET A 538 16.98 -9.61 -55.29
N PHE A 539 17.02 -9.43 -53.97
CA PHE A 539 17.09 -8.11 -53.34
C PHE A 539 18.43 -7.41 -53.62
N TYR A 540 19.55 -8.14 -53.61
CA TYR A 540 20.84 -7.59 -54.03
C TYR A 540 20.89 -7.28 -55.53
N GLN A 541 20.25 -8.08 -56.39
CA GLN A 541 20.12 -7.81 -57.82
C GLN A 541 19.22 -6.59 -58.09
N VAL A 542 18.09 -6.46 -57.41
CA VAL A 542 17.18 -5.30 -57.52
C VAL A 542 17.84 -4.03 -56.97
N ASN A 543 18.56 -4.10 -55.85
CA ASN A 543 19.34 -2.96 -55.35
C ASN A 543 20.50 -2.57 -56.28
N SER A 544 21.11 -3.53 -56.97
CA SER A 544 22.12 -3.25 -58.01
C SER A 544 21.52 -2.63 -59.27
N LEU A 545 20.25 -2.90 -59.59
CA LEU A 545 19.54 -2.37 -60.76
C LEU A 545 18.85 -1.01 -60.49
N ILE A 546 18.64 -0.64 -59.23
CA ILE A 546 17.99 0.62 -58.83
C ILE A 546 19.00 1.79 -58.73
N GLN A 547 20.31 1.56 -58.81
CA GLN A 547 21.31 2.64 -58.71
C GLN A 547 21.52 3.56 -59.92
N PRO A 548 20.99 3.31 -61.15
CA PRO A 548 21.08 4.32 -62.21
C PRO A 548 19.75 4.65 -62.93
N LEU A 549 18.61 4.78 -62.23
CA LEU A 549 17.38 5.32 -62.83
C LEU A 549 16.69 6.34 -61.93
N SER A 550 17.27 7.53 -61.87
CA SER A 550 16.58 8.77 -61.46
C SER A 550 16.36 9.62 -62.72
N ILE A 551 15.15 9.59 -63.31
CA ILE A 551 14.71 10.56 -64.32
C ILE A 551 13.25 10.96 -64.04
N PRO A 552 12.92 12.28 -63.96
CA PRO A 552 11.58 12.76 -63.60
C PRO A 552 10.51 12.63 -64.69
N ARG A 553 9.29 12.39 -64.23
CA ARG A 553 8.03 12.32 -64.97
C ARG A 553 7.60 13.72 -65.45
N PHE A 554 8.03 14.11 -66.65
CA PHE A 554 7.40 15.13 -67.49
C PHE A 554 7.14 14.52 -68.87
N LEU A 555 6.00 14.86 -69.49
CA LEU A 555 5.49 14.39 -70.80
C LEU A 555 4.51 13.21 -70.75
N PHE A 556 3.29 13.48 -70.28
CA PHE A 556 2.10 12.73 -70.69
C PHE A 556 0.90 13.68 -70.86
N PHE A 557 1.02 14.65 -71.76
CA PHE A 557 -0.10 15.41 -72.34
C PHE A 557 0.36 16.05 -73.65
N GLY A 558 -0.16 15.53 -74.75
CA GLY A 558 0.31 15.76 -76.12
C GLY A 558 0.29 14.39 -76.79
N TRP A 559 -0.06 14.28 -78.07
CA TRP A 559 -0.42 13.02 -78.77
C TRP A 559 -1.91 12.67 -78.76
N GLY A 560 -2.79 13.66 -78.61
CA GLY A 560 -4.25 13.54 -78.83
C GLY A 560 -4.79 14.18 -80.11
N GLN A 561 -3.94 14.68 -81.02
CA GLN A 561 -4.39 15.27 -82.29
C GLN A 561 -3.36 15.07 -83.41
N ARG A 562 -3.42 13.94 -84.12
CA ARG A 562 -2.93 13.79 -85.50
C ARG A 562 -3.33 12.42 -86.07
N TRP A 563 -4.62 12.09 -86.17
CA TRP A 563 -5.09 10.94 -86.99
C TRP A 563 -6.57 11.08 -87.33
N VAL A 564 -6.97 12.20 -87.94
CA VAL A 564 -8.19 12.30 -88.75
C VAL A 564 -7.89 13.22 -89.91
N GLY A 565 -7.80 12.66 -91.12
CA GLY A 565 -7.66 13.45 -92.34
C GLY A 565 -6.76 12.81 -93.39
N GLN A 566 -7.12 11.63 -93.90
CA GLN A 566 -6.92 11.26 -95.31
C GLN A 566 -7.38 9.82 -95.56
N THR A 567 -8.62 9.67 -96.04
CA THR A 567 -9.02 8.51 -96.86
C THR A 567 -10.23 8.87 -97.69
N SER A 568 -9.99 9.53 -98.82
CA SER A 568 -10.92 9.58 -99.95
C SER A 568 -10.12 9.55 -101.24
N ALA A 569 -10.01 8.37 -101.86
CA ALA A 569 -10.17 8.11 -103.30
C ALA A 569 -9.49 6.80 -103.76
N LEU A 570 -10.34 5.78 -104.03
CA LEU A 570 -10.28 4.80 -105.13
C LEU A 570 -9.07 3.81 -105.22
N PRO A 571 -9.08 2.80 -106.12
CA PRO A 571 -9.79 1.52 -105.97
C PRO A 571 -8.85 0.32 -106.15
N ASN A 572 -8.96 -0.76 -105.37
CA ASN A 572 -8.43 -2.09 -105.74
C ASN A 572 -8.99 -3.18 -104.82
N GLY A 573 -10.11 -3.78 -105.23
CA GLY A 573 -10.90 -4.73 -104.44
C GLY A 573 -10.12 -5.95 -103.93
N HIS A 574 -9.25 -6.57 -104.72
CA HIS A 574 -8.60 -7.82 -104.28
C HIS A 574 -7.37 -7.63 -103.39
N GLY A 575 -6.65 -6.50 -103.52
CA GLY A 575 -5.56 -6.15 -102.60
C GLY A 575 -6.09 -5.65 -101.25
N GLN A 576 -7.25 -4.99 -101.27
CA GLN A 576 -7.95 -4.59 -100.06
C GLN A 576 -8.59 -5.79 -99.36
N GLU A 577 -9.22 -6.73 -100.07
CA GLU A 577 -9.76 -7.95 -99.45
C GLU A 577 -8.67 -8.80 -98.79
N LYS A 578 -7.53 -9.03 -99.45
CA LYS A 578 -6.43 -9.79 -98.83
C LYS A 578 -5.83 -9.06 -97.62
N ARG A 579 -5.64 -7.73 -97.70
CA ARG A 579 -5.19 -6.93 -96.55
C ARG A 579 -6.23 -6.87 -95.43
N ILE A 580 -7.51 -6.82 -95.76
CA ILE A 580 -8.60 -6.86 -94.78
C ILE A 580 -8.64 -8.25 -94.12
N LEU A 581 -8.46 -9.34 -94.86
CA LEU A 581 -8.40 -10.69 -94.32
C LEU A 581 -7.14 -10.91 -93.47
N ASP A 582 -5.98 -10.43 -93.91
CA ASP A 582 -4.73 -10.47 -93.14
C ASP A 582 -4.84 -9.62 -91.86
N MET A 583 -5.49 -8.44 -91.94
CA MET A 583 -5.81 -7.62 -90.77
C MET A 583 -6.86 -8.28 -89.87
N GLN A 584 -7.86 -8.96 -90.41
CA GLN A 584 -8.88 -9.68 -89.64
C GLN A 584 -8.27 -10.89 -88.92
N ASN A 585 -7.39 -11.63 -89.57
CA ASN A 585 -6.64 -12.72 -88.95
C ASN A 585 -5.68 -12.18 -87.88
N GLY A 586 -4.99 -11.07 -88.15
CA GLY A 586 -4.14 -10.39 -87.16
C GLY A 586 -4.94 -9.87 -85.96
N ILE A 587 -6.11 -9.29 -86.19
CA ILE A 587 -7.04 -8.87 -85.14
C ILE A 587 -7.52 -10.08 -84.35
N HIS A 588 -7.87 -11.19 -85.01
CA HIS A 588 -8.34 -12.40 -84.33
C HIS A 588 -7.25 -13.03 -83.45
N ILE A 589 -6.01 -13.07 -83.92
CA ILE A 589 -4.86 -13.52 -83.12
C ILE A 589 -4.63 -12.59 -81.93
N LEU A 590 -4.64 -11.26 -82.15
CA LEU A 590 -4.49 -10.28 -81.07
C LEU A 590 -5.67 -10.32 -80.08
N GLU A 591 -6.88 -10.61 -80.53
CA GLU A 591 -8.06 -10.78 -79.68
C GLU A 591 -7.96 -12.05 -78.84
N GLN A 592 -7.46 -13.15 -79.41
CA GLN A 592 -7.19 -14.39 -78.70
C GLN A 592 -6.08 -14.19 -77.66
N GLU A 593 -4.97 -13.55 -78.03
CA GLU A 593 -3.89 -13.19 -77.11
C GLU A 593 -4.40 -12.25 -76.00
N ASN A 594 -5.30 -11.31 -76.30
CA ASN A 594 -5.90 -10.42 -75.29
C ASN A 594 -6.84 -11.19 -74.34
N LEU A 595 -7.60 -12.17 -74.84
CA LEU A 595 -8.42 -13.06 -74.02
C LEU A 595 -7.56 -13.94 -73.10
N GLU A 596 -6.45 -14.48 -73.62
CA GLU A 596 -5.48 -15.27 -72.85
C GLU A 596 -4.76 -14.41 -71.80
N LEU A 597 -4.35 -13.19 -72.13
CA LEU A 597 -3.76 -12.26 -71.15
C LEU A 597 -4.78 -11.83 -70.10
N ARG A 598 -6.05 -11.64 -70.46
CA ARG A 598 -7.13 -11.34 -69.50
C ARG A 598 -7.40 -12.50 -68.55
N SER A 599 -7.41 -13.74 -69.04
CA SER A 599 -7.59 -14.92 -68.19
C SER A 599 -6.39 -15.11 -67.25
N GLN A 600 -5.16 -14.90 -67.74
CA GLN A 600 -3.96 -14.89 -66.92
C GLN A 600 -3.97 -13.77 -65.86
N LEU A 601 -4.39 -12.55 -66.23
CA LEU A 601 -4.55 -11.45 -65.28
C LEU A 601 -5.63 -11.72 -64.24
N PHE A 602 -6.71 -12.41 -64.60
CA PHE A 602 -7.75 -12.82 -63.65
C PHE A 602 -7.20 -13.86 -62.66
N ALA A 603 -6.51 -14.89 -63.15
CA ALA A 603 -5.86 -15.91 -62.30
C ALA A 603 -4.79 -15.31 -61.38
N LEU A 604 -3.98 -14.36 -61.86
CA LEU A 604 -3.00 -13.65 -61.03
C LEU A 604 -3.67 -12.74 -59.99
N LYS A 605 -4.80 -12.11 -60.32
CA LYS A 605 -5.58 -11.31 -59.35
C LYS A 605 -6.18 -12.17 -58.25
N ASP A 606 -6.70 -13.35 -58.59
CA ASP A 606 -7.25 -14.28 -57.59
C ASP A 606 -6.13 -14.88 -56.74
N SER A 607 -5.02 -15.30 -57.35
CA SER A 607 -3.83 -15.73 -56.60
C SER A 607 -3.29 -14.63 -55.67
N LYS A 608 -3.29 -13.37 -56.10
CA LYS A 608 -2.94 -12.23 -55.25
C LYS A 608 -3.90 -12.09 -54.06
N ARG A 609 -5.21 -12.17 -54.29
CA ARG A 609 -6.22 -12.09 -53.21
C ARG A 609 -6.07 -13.23 -52.21
N ASP A 610 -5.81 -14.45 -52.69
CA ASP A 610 -5.59 -15.60 -51.81
C ASP A 610 -4.33 -15.42 -50.95
N MET A 611 -3.26 -14.85 -51.52
CA MET A 611 -2.04 -14.54 -50.78
C MET A 611 -2.25 -13.39 -49.79
N GLU A 612 -3.02 -12.36 -50.15
CA GLU A 612 -3.41 -11.26 -49.23
C GLU A 612 -4.24 -11.81 -48.05
N GLN A 613 -5.21 -12.68 -48.30
CA GLN A 613 -5.99 -13.33 -47.25
C GLN A 613 -5.13 -14.22 -46.34
N LYS A 614 -4.19 -15.00 -46.92
CA LYS A 614 -3.25 -15.81 -46.13
C LYS A 614 -2.33 -14.92 -45.27
N LEU A 615 -1.88 -13.80 -45.80
CA LEU A 615 -1.06 -12.84 -45.06
C LEU A 615 -1.85 -12.20 -43.90
N ASP A 616 -3.12 -11.85 -44.12
CA ASP A 616 -3.99 -11.29 -43.08
C ASP A 616 -4.28 -12.32 -41.97
N VAL A 617 -4.54 -13.57 -42.33
CA VAL A 617 -4.71 -14.67 -41.36
C VAL A 617 -3.42 -14.93 -40.58
N GLN A 618 -2.26 -14.91 -41.25
CA GLN A 618 -0.97 -15.06 -40.58
C GLN A 618 -0.64 -13.87 -39.67
N SER A 619 -0.94 -12.64 -40.10
CA SER A 619 -0.74 -11.42 -39.33
C SER A 619 -1.60 -11.41 -38.05
N SER A 620 -2.89 -11.76 -38.18
CA SER A 620 -3.78 -11.89 -37.03
C SER A 620 -3.37 -12.99 -36.07
N ALA A 621 -2.93 -14.15 -36.57
CA ALA A 621 -2.39 -15.23 -35.73
C ALA A 621 -1.10 -14.82 -34.99
N LEU A 622 -0.20 -14.05 -35.63
CA LEU A 622 1.01 -13.53 -34.98
C LEU A 622 0.69 -12.50 -33.90
N LEU A 623 -0.31 -11.64 -34.11
CA LEU A 623 -0.79 -10.69 -33.11
C LEU A 623 -1.38 -11.42 -31.89
N GLN A 624 -2.26 -12.40 -32.13
CA GLN A 624 -2.85 -13.20 -31.05
C GLN A 624 -1.77 -13.95 -30.24
N ASN A 625 -0.81 -14.59 -30.91
CA ASN A 625 0.31 -15.25 -30.23
C ASN A 625 1.18 -14.27 -29.43
N ALA A 626 1.37 -13.04 -29.92
CA ALA A 626 2.10 -12.00 -29.20
C ALA A 626 1.35 -11.51 -27.95
N GLU A 627 0.02 -11.40 -28.03
CA GLU A 627 -0.86 -11.06 -26.90
C GLU A 627 -0.89 -12.19 -25.85
N GLU A 628 -1.01 -13.44 -26.28
CA GLU A 628 -0.93 -14.62 -25.41
C GLU A 628 0.44 -14.71 -24.72
N ALA A 629 1.54 -14.49 -25.45
CA ALA A 629 2.88 -14.44 -24.87
C ALA A 629 3.06 -13.29 -23.88
N ALA A 630 2.47 -12.11 -24.15
CA ALA A 630 2.46 -10.98 -23.21
C ALA A 630 1.66 -11.32 -21.95
N GLN A 631 0.52 -12.02 -22.09
CA GLN A 631 -0.28 -12.46 -20.97
C GLN A 631 0.45 -13.51 -20.13
N HIS A 632 1.11 -14.49 -20.75
CA HIS A 632 1.96 -15.44 -20.04
C HIS A 632 3.14 -14.78 -19.31
N ARG A 633 3.72 -13.70 -19.86
CA ARG A 633 4.75 -12.91 -19.16
C ARG A 633 4.18 -12.18 -17.94
N LYS A 634 2.96 -11.65 -18.03
CA LYS A 634 2.27 -11.03 -16.89
C LYS A 634 1.96 -12.05 -15.79
N THR A 635 1.45 -13.23 -16.14
CA THR A 635 1.18 -14.27 -15.14
C THR A 635 2.48 -14.82 -14.53
N ALA A 636 3.54 -15.02 -15.32
CA ALA A 636 4.84 -15.47 -14.81
C ALA A 636 5.50 -14.43 -13.90
N SER A 637 5.38 -13.13 -14.19
CA SER A 637 5.88 -12.06 -13.30
C SER A 637 5.07 -11.95 -12.01
N ALA A 638 3.75 -12.09 -12.08
CA ALA A 638 2.90 -12.15 -10.88
C ALA A 638 3.23 -13.35 -9.98
N LEU A 639 3.42 -14.55 -10.56
CA LEU A 639 3.82 -15.75 -9.82
C LEU A 639 5.21 -15.61 -9.18
N ARG A 640 6.17 -14.97 -9.87
CA ARG A 640 7.49 -14.67 -9.29
C ARG A 640 7.41 -13.73 -8.11
N LEU A 641 6.61 -12.67 -8.20
CA LEU A 641 6.41 -11.73 -7.10
C LEU A 641 5.79 -12.45 -5.89
N GLN A 642 4.79 -13.30 -6.11
CA GLN A 642 4.19 -14.12 -5.05
C GLN A 642 5.21 -15.11 -4.45
N GLN A 643 6.07 -15.72 -5.26
CA GLN A 643 7.15 -16.57 -4.79
C GLN A 643 8.16 -15.81 -3.92
N GLU A 644 8.57 -14.60 -4.33
CA GLU A 644 9.47 -13.74 -3.55
C GLU A 644 8.83 -13.32 -2.21
N GLN A 645 7.54 -12.98 -2.20
CA GLN A 645 6.79 -12.69 -0.98
C GLN A 645 6.71 -13.91 -0.05
N MET A 646 6.43 -15.11 -0.60
CA MET A 646 6.43 -16.34 0.19
C MET A 646 7.82 -16.66 0.73
N GLN A 647 8.89 -16.48 -0.05
CA GLN A 647 10.28 -16.68 0.39
C GLN A 647 10.66 -15.72 1.52
N TYR A 648 10.25 -14.45 1.42
CA TYR A 648 10.46 -13.48 2.50
C TYR A 648 9.72 -13.91 3.77
N SER A 649 8.45 -14.32 3.66
CA SER A 649 7.66 -14.79 4.81
C SER A 649 8.25 -16.07 5.44
N LEU A 650 8.76 -17.00 4.63
CA LEU A 650 9.43 -18.20 5.11
C LEU A 650 10.74 -17.85 5.83
N SER A 651 11.54 -16.91 5.30
CA SER A 651 12.77 -16.46 5.96
C SER A 651 12.50 -15.77 7.30
N ASP A 652 11.45 -14.95 7.37
CA ASP A 652 11.03 -14.30 8.62
C ASP A 652 10.54 -15.33 9.65
N LEU A 653 9.73 -16.31 9.23
CA LEU A 653 9.29 -17.40 10.11
C LEU A 653 10.46 -18.28 10.56
N GLN A 654 11.42 -18.57 9.68
CA GLN A 654 12.64 -19.32 10.05
C GLN A 654 13.50 -18.55 11.05
N GLN A 655 13.65 -17.23 10.88
CA GLN A 655 14.36 -16.38 11.84
C GLN A 655 13.63 -16.31 13.19
N LYS A 656 12.30 -16.19 13.18
CA LYS A 656 11.49 -16.23 14.41
C LYS A 656 11.61 -17.57 15.13
N LEU A 657 11.59 -18.68 14.38
CA LEU A 657 11.77 -20.00 14.93
C LEU A 657 13.17 -20.17 15.52
N SER A 658 14.23 -19.70 14.86
CA SER A 658 15.60 -19.78 15.38
C SER A 658 15.77 -18.99 16.68
N VAL A 659 15.21 -17.77 16.75
CA VAL A 659 15.17 -16.97 17.98
C VAL A 659 14.42 -17.73 19.08
N LYS A 660 13.23 -18.27 18.79
CA LYS A 660 12.45 -19.05 19.78
C LYS A 660 13.17 -20.31 20.25
N THR A 661 13.91 -21.00 19.37
CA THR A 661 14.74 -22.13 19.78
C THR A 661 15.90 -21.71 20.68
N SER A 662 16.52 -20.54 20.44
CA SER A 662 17.59 -20.03 21.31
C SER A 662 17.07 -19.58 22.68
N GLU A 663 15.88 -18.96 22.73
CA GLU A 663 15.21 -18.60 23.98
C GLU A 663 14.84 -19.84 24.80
N LEU A 664 14.30 -20.88 24.14
CA LEU A 664 14.01 -22.16 24.79
C LEU A 664 15.28 -22.83 25.31
N HIS A 665 16.39 -22.78 24.56
CA HIS A 665 17.66 -23.34 25.01
C HIS A 665 18.19 -22.62 26.24
N ALA A 666 18.18 -21.28 26.24
CA ALA A 666 18.58 -20.47 27.39
C ALA A 666 17.69 -20.71 28.62
N ALA A 667 16.38 -20.92 28.43
CA ALA A 667 15.47 -21.29 29.51
C ALA A 667 15.76 -22.69 30.07
N ASN A 668 16.10 -23.66 29.21
CA ASN A 668 16.52 -24.99 29.65
C ASN A 668 17.83 -24.96 30.43
N GLU A 669 18.82 -24.18 29.99
CA GLU A 669 20.08 -23.98 30.75
C GLU A 669 19.82 -23.35 32.13
N GLN A 670 18.88 -22.39 32.20
CA GLN A 670 18.46 -21.83 33.48
C GLN A 670 17.79 -22.88 34.37
N MET A 671 16.90 -23.71 33.82
CA MET A 671 16.26 -24.80 34.57
C MET A 671 17.30 -25.80 35.09
N GLU A 672 18.27 -26.21 34.27
CA GLU A 672 19.36 -27.11 34.68
C GLU A 672 20.17 -26.50 35.83
N SER A 673 20.53 -25.21 35.74
CA SER A 673 21.24 -24.52 36.83
C SER A 673 20.41 -24.45 38.12
N GLN A 674 19.09 -24.27 38.02
CA GLN A 674 18.19 -24.28 39.17
C GLN A 674 18.07 -25.68 39.77
N ASP A 675 17.98 -26.73 38.95
CA ASP A 675 17.95 -28.12 39.41
C ASP A 675 19.25 -28.51 40.13
N GLU A 676 20.41 -28.06 39.65
CA GLU A 676 21.69 -28.23 40.34
C GLU A 676 21.69 -27.54 41.71
N THR A 677 21.19 -26.30 41.80
CA THR A 677 21.10 -25.58 43.08
C THR A 677 20.12 -26.27 44.04
N ILE A 678 18.97 -26.74 43.55
CA ILE A 678 18.00 -27.53 44.34
C ILE A 678 18.65 -28.82 44.82
N GLY A 679 19.44 -29.50 43.97
CA GLY A 679 20.21 -30.68 44.33
C GLY A 679 21.20 -30.42 45.47
N MET A 680 21.95 -29.32 45.40
CA MET A 680 22.87 -28.90 46.47
C MET A 680 22.13 -28.59 47.78
N LEU A 681 21.02 -27.84 47.72
CA LEU A 681 20.22 -27.52 48.90
C LEU A 681 19.61 -28.77 49.53
N ARG A 682 19.10 -29.72 48.73
CA ARG A 682 18.61 -31.02 49.21
C ARG A 682 19.71 -31.80 49.93
N GLN A 683 20.93 -31.78 49.41
CA GLN A 683 22.08 -32.41 50.07
C GLN A 683 22.43 -31.74 51.40
N GLN A 684 22.35 -30.40 51.49
CA GLN A 684 22.55 -29.67 52.74
C GLN A 684 21.46 -30.01 53.78
N VAL A 685 20.19 -30.03 53.37
CA VAL A 685 19.08 -30.43 54.25
C VAL A 685 19.27 -31.86 54.76
N ALA A 686 19.74 -32.80 53.93
CA ALA A 686 20.04 -34.16 54.35
C ALA A 686 21.17 -34.21 55.40
N LYS A 687 22.24 -33.41 55.24
CA LYS A 687 23.32 -33.31 56.23
C LYS A 687 22.82 -32.76 57.57
N HIS A 688 22.03 -31.68 57.56
CA HIS A 688 21.48 -31.13 58.78
C HIS A 688 20.48 -32.07 59.47
N LYS A 689 19.70 -32.85 58.72
CA LYS A 689 18.85 -33.90 59.29
C LYS A 689 19.68 -34.97 60.02
N GLN A 690 20.78 -35.44 59.41
CA GLN A 690 21.68 -36.39 60.07
C GLN A 690 22.34 -35.80 61.33
N GLU A 691 22.72 -34.52 61.31
CA GLU A 691 23.25 -33.83 62.49
C GLU A 691 22.20 -33.71 63.61
N ALA A 692 20.96 -33.38 63.26
CA ALA A 692 19.85 -33.31 64.20
C ALA A 692 19.54 -34.68 64.82
N GLU A 693 19.51 -35.75 64.02
CA GLU A 693 19.36 -37.12 64.52
C GLU A 693 20.49 -37.51 65.48
N ARG A 694 21.74 -37.15 65.16
CA ARG A 694 22.89 -37.40 66.03
C ARG A 694 22.77 -36.67 67.37
N LEU A 695 22.34 -35.40 67.35
CA LEU A 695 22.11 -34.63 68.57
C LEU A 695 20.94 -35.19 69.38
N HIS A 696 19.86 -35.62 68.73
CA HIS A 696 18.72 -36.27 69.39
C HIS A 696 19.12 -37.56 70.11
N LEU A 697 19.95 -38.39 69.48
CA LEU A 697 20.48 -39.62 70.09
C LEU A 697 21.37 -39.30 71.30
N SER A 698 22.19 -38.24 71.22
CA SER A 698 23.00 -37.77 72.35
C SER A 698 22.14 -37.27 73.51
N PHE A 699 21.07 -36.53 73.21
CA PHE A 699 20.14 -36.05 74.24
C PHE A 699 19.43 -37.20 74.93
N SER A 700 18.94 -38.19 74.16
CA SER A 700 18.31 -39.39 74.72
C SER A 700 19.27 -40.22 75.60
N ALA A 701 20.57 -40.25 75.28
CA ALA A 701 21.57 -40.90 76.12
C ALA A 701 21.75 -40.18 77.46
N LEU A 702 21.81 -38.85 77.45
CA LEU A 702 21.91 -38.03 78.65
C LEU A 702 20.67 -38.14 79.54
N ASP A 703 19.47 -38.18 78.94
CA ASP A 703 18.23 -38.39 79.70
C ASP A 703 18.24 -39.73 80.44
N LYS A 704 18.69 -40.81 79.78
CA LYS A 704 18.83 -42.14 80.41
C LYS A 704 19.85 -42.13 81.56
N GLU A 705 20.95 -41.40 81.41
CA GLU A 705 21.96 -41.26 82.46
C GLU A 705 21.39 -40.49 83.67
N LYS A 706 20.65 -39.41 83.40
CA LYS A 706 19.94 -38.64 84.44
C LYS A 706 18.94 -39.52 85.20
N ASP A 707 18.12 -40.28 84.49
CA ASP A 707 17.13 -41.19 85.11
C ASP A 707 17.84 -42.24 85.98
N GLY A 708 18.94 -42.83 85.50
CA GLY A 708 19.73 -43.78 86.28
C GLY A 708 20.34 -43.18 87.56
N LEU A 709 20.84 -41.94 87.49
CA LEU A 709 21.32 -41.23 88.69
C LEU A 709 20.19 -40.94 89.69
N GLN A 710 18.98 -40.68 89.20
CA GLN A 710 17.83 -40.43 90.05
C GLN A 710 17.39 -41.72 90.78
N ASP A 711 17.35 -42.85 90.08
CA ASP A 711 17.08 -44.16 90.68
C ASP A 711 18.09 -44.51 91.79
N GLU A 712 19.37 -44.17 91.62
CA GLU A 712 20.39 -44.40 92.66
C GLU A 712 20.17 -43.56 93.92
N VAL A 713 19.68 -42.32 93.77
CA VAL A 713 19.38 -41.43 94.90
C VAL A 713 18.20 -41.98 95.69
N ASP A 714 17.14 -42.40 95.00
CA ASP A 714 15.94 -42.95 95.63
C ASP A 714 16.25 -44.23 96.42
N GLN A 715 17.03 -45.15 95.83
CA GLN A 715 17.48 -46.36 96.53
C GLN A 715 18.30 -46.06 97.79
N LYS A 716 19.09 -44.98 97.80
CA LYS A 716 19.86 -44.57 99.00
C LYS A 716 18.95 -43.95 100.06
N ALA A 717 17.91 -43.22 99.66
CA ALA A 717 16.91 -42.67 100.58
C ALA A 717 16.09 -43.77 101.26
N GLU A 718 15.65 -44.79 100.51
CA GLU A 718 14.93 -45.95 101.05
C GLU A 718 15.74 -46.72 102.10
N LYS A 719 17.03 -46.98 101.81
CA LYS A 719 17.93 -47.66 102.76
C LYS A 719 18.13 -46.90 104.07
N LEU A 720 18.11 -45.56 104.02
CA LEU A 720 18.21 -44.72 105.21
C LEU A 720 17.00 -44.87 106.15
N VAL A 721 15.81 -45.01 105.58
CA VAL A 721 14.56 -45.20 106.35
C VAL A 721 14.52 -46.57 107.01
N VAL A 722 14.91 -47.63 106.30
CA VAL A 722 14.94 -48.98 106.86
C VAL A 722 15.91 -49.09 108.04
N LEU A 723 17.09 -48.46 107.94
CA LEU A 723 18.05 -48.42 109.05
C LEU A 723 17.56 -47.61 110.27
N GLN A 724 16.64 -46.66 110.07
CA GLN A 724 15.95 -45.96 111.16
C GLN A 724 14.93 -46.87 111.86
N GLU A 725 14.15 -47.64 111.11
CA GLU A 725 13.18 -48.60 111.67
C GLU A 725 13.85 -49.79 112.40
N GLU A 726 15.03 -50.23 111.94
CA GLU A 726 15.80 -51.28 112.61
C GLU A 726 16.39 -50.83 113.97
N LEU A 727 16.56 -49.53 114.18
CA LEU A 727 17.01 -48.96 115.45
C LEU A 727 15.89 -48.93 116.51
N GLU A 728 14.62 -48.85 116.08
CA GLU A 728 13.45 -48.73 116.95
C GLU A 728 12.93 -50.10 117.47
N ASN A 729 13.18 -51.19 116.74
CA ASN A 729 12.60 -52.51 117.03
C ASN A 729 13.36 -53.40 118.04
N LYS A 730 14.31 -52.85 118.82
CA LYS A 730 15.16 -53.63 119.77
C LYS A 730 14.64 -53.78 121.21
N VAL A 731 13.40 -53.42 121.53
CA VAL A 731 12.85 -53.54 122.91
C VAL A 731 11.58 -54.40 122.95
N ALA A 732 11.77 -55.68 123.33
CA ALA A 732 10.97 -56.43 124.33
C ALA A 732 10.89 -57.93 123.99
N LEU A 733 11.33 -58.78 124.92
CA LEU A 733 11.21 -60.25 124.91
C LEU A 733 10.41 -60.77 126.14
N PRO A 734 9.88 -62.01 126.10
CA PRO A 734 8.65 -62.53 126.75
C PRO A 734 8.92 -63.69 127.74
N ASN A 735 7.87 -64.36 128.30
CA ASN A 735 7.87 -65.75 128.83
C ASN A 735 6.40 -66.19 129.16
N LEU A 736 5.71 -67.19 128.54
CA LEU A 736 5.86 -68.67 128.47
C LEU A 736 6.07 -69.33 129.86
N CYS A 737 5.37 -70.36 130.35
CA CYS A 737 5.19 -71.70 129.75
C CYS A 737 4.04 -72.50 130.41
N MET A 738 3.37 -72.04 131.47
CA MET A 738 2.31 -72.83 132.14
C MET A 738 0.92 -72.73 131.48
N LYS A 739 0.73 -71.74 130.61
CA LYS A 739 -0.42 -71.68 129.71
C LYS A 739 -0.37 -72.81 128.67
N LEU A 740 0.78 -73.42 128.37
CA LEU A 740 0.99 -74.32 127.22
C LEU A 740 0.06 -75.53 127.14
N PHE A 741 -0.47 -76.04 128.26
CA PHE A 741 -1.27 -77.27 128.24
C PHE A 741 -2.78 -77.02 128.07
N GLN A 742 -3.35 -75.98 128.70
CA GLN A 742 -4.69 -75.48 128.35
C GLN A 742 -4.66 -74.76 126.98
N LEU A 743 -3.52 -74.14 126.69
CA LEU A 743 -3.22 -73.67 125.36
C LEU A 743 -3.16 -74.80 124.36
N GLN A 744 -3.00 -76.11 124.66
CA GLN A 744 -2.92 -77.16 123.64
C GLN A 744 -4.28 -77.46 122.97
N GLY A 745 -5.37 -77.51 123.74
CA GLY A 745 -6.73 -77.62 123.18
C GLY A 745 -7.20 -76.30 122.55
N ALA A 746 -6.84 -75.18 123.18
CA ALA A 746 -6.92 -73.88 122.54
C ALA A 746 -5.99 -73.80 121.33
N LEU A 747 -4.87 -74.53 121.27
CA LEU A 747 -3.85 -74.52 120.19
C LEU A 747 -4.47 -75.23 119.03
N ASN A 748 -5.06 -76.40 119.23
CA ASN A 748 -5.66 -77.20 118.16
C ASN A 748 -6.92 -76.51 117.58
N SER A 749 -7.67 -75.75 118.38
CA SER A 749 -8.77 -74.91 117.89
C SER A 749 -8.25 -73.63 117.22
N ARG A 750 -7.22 -72.99 117.79
CA ARG A 750 -6.46 -71.91 117.18
C ARG A 750 -5.73 -72.37 115.92
N GLU A 751 -5.34 -73.62 115.78
CA GLU A 751 -4.63 -74.19 114.62
C GLU A 751 -5.61 -74.45 113.49
N ARG A 752 -6.82 -74.90 113.81
CA ARG A 752 -7.94 -74.95 112.85
C ARG A 752 -8.39 -73.55 112.43
N GLU A 753 -8.47 -72.61 113.37
CA GLU A 753 -8.73 -71.20 113.09
C GLU A 753 -7.60 -70.59 112.25
N ILE A 754 -6.33 -70.88 112.56
CA ILE A 754 -5.14 -70.48 111.79
C ILE A 754 -5.18 -71.12 110.41
N ALA A 755 -5.59 -72.38 110.26
CA ALA A 755 -5.70 -73.03 108.96
C ALA A 755 -6.82 -72.40 108.11
N SER A 756 -7.96 -72.06 108.73
CA SER A 756 -9.05 -71.32 108.08
C SER A 756 -8.63 -69.90 107.70
N LEU A 757 -7.95 -69.18 108.61
CA LEU A 757 -7.42 -67.84 108.36
C LEU A 757 -6.30 -67.86 107.33
N ARG A 758 -5.47 -68.90 107.28
CA ARG A 758 -4.48 -69.11 106.23
C ARG A 758 -5.15 -69.35 104.89
N LYS A 759 -6.18 -70.20 104.83
CA LYS A 759 -6.95 -70.39 103.60
C LYS A 759 -7.62 -69.09 103.14
N GLN A 760 -8.21 -68.32 104.06
CA GLN A 760 -8.78 -67.00 103.76
C GLN A 760 -7.72 -65.98 103.36
N LEU A 761 -6.52 -66.05 103.96
CA LEU A 761 -5.38 -65.23 103.57
C LEU A 761 -4.88 -65.61 102.18
N ASP A 762 -4.81 -66.91 101.86
CA ASP A 762 -4.43 -67.43 100.54
C ASP A 762 -5.48 -67.03 99.49
N GLU A 763 -6.78 -67.13 99.82
CA GLU A 763 -7.89 -66.67 98.97
C GLU A 763 -7.79 -65.14 98.73
N ALA A 764 -7.58 -64.35 99.79
CA ALA A 764 -7.36 -62.91 99.68
C ALA A 764 -6.08 -62.54 98.92
N GLN A 765 -5.00 -63.32 99.06
CA GLN A 765 -3.76 -63.13 98.30
C GLN A 765 -3.96 -63.43 96.81
N MET A 766 -4.74 -64.46 96.47
CA MET A 766 -5.09 -64.77 95.09
C MET A 766 -5.99 -63.69 94.48
N GLU A 767 -6.94 -63.14 95.25
CA GLU A 767 -7.75 -61.98 94.83
C GLU A 767 -6.88 -60.73 94.63
N VAL A 768 -5.97 -60.43 95.56
CA VAL A 768 -5.02 -59.32 95.43
C VAL A 768 -4.12 -59.50 94.21
N ALA A 769 -3.63 -60.72 93.94
CA ALA A 769 -2.84 -61.01 92.76
C ALA A 769 -3.66 -60.87 91.46
N GLY A 770 -4.94 -61.27 91.47
CA GLY A 770 -5.88 -61.05 90.36
C GLY A 770 -6.14 -59.57 90.10
N LEU A 771 -6.36 -58.79 91.16
CA LEU A 771 -6.53 -57.33 91.10
C LEU A 771 -5.25 -56.61 90.66
N GLN A 772 -4.07 -57.09 91.06
CA GLN A 772 -2.80 -56.56 90.57
C GLN A 772 -2.63 -56.79 89.07
N LYS A 773 -2.91 -57.99 88.56
CA LYS A 773 -2.86 -58.29 87.12
C LYS A 773 -3.83 -57.42 86.31
N THR A 774 -5.06 -57.24 86.78
CA THR A 774 -6.05 -56.38 86.09
C THR A 774 -5.65 -54.90 86.16
N LYS A 775 -5.13 -54.43 87.29
CA LYS A 775 -4.52 -53.09 87.41
C LYS A 775 -3.36 -52.90 86.43
N GLU A 776 -2.48 -53.88 86.28
CA GLU A 776 -1.39 -53.79 85.30
C GLU A 776 -1.89 -53.74 83.86
N ILE A 777 -2.90 -54.54 83.50
CA ILE A 777 -3.50 -54.52 82.15
C ILE A 777 -4.11 -53.14 81.86
N THR A 778 -4.91 -52.60 82.79
CA THR A 778 -5.52 -51.27 82.64
C THR A 778 -4.48 -50.14 82.58
N VAL A 779 -3.38 -50.24 83.33
CA VAL A 779 -2.26 -49.27 83.25
C VAL A 779 -1.56 -49.34 81.88
N ARG A 780 -1.36 -50.53 81.31
CA ARG A 780 -0.80 -50.70 79.96
C ARG A 780 -1.74 -50.11 78.90
N GLU A 781 -3.06 -50.33 79.01
CA GLU A 781 -4.04 -49.73 78.11
C GLU A 781 -4.10 -48.21 78.24
N LYS A 782 -4.07 -47.68 79.47
CA LYS A 782 -4.01 -46.22 79.70
C LYS A 782 -2.77 -45.60 79.06
N ARG A 783 -1.60 -46.26 79.16
CA ARG A 783 -0.38 -45.78 78.49
C ARG A 783 -0.51 -45.80 76.98
N ARG A 784 -1.03 -46.90 76.39
CA ARG A 784 -1.30 -46.96 74.94
C ARG A 784 -2.21 -45.82 74.48
N LEU A 785 -3.34 -45.61 75.17
CA LEU A 785 -4.26 -44.52 74.84
C LEU A 785 -3.63 -43.13 75.00
N GLN A 786 -2.72 -42.94 75.95
CA GLN A 786 -1.95 -41.70 76.07
C GLN A 786 -0.98 -41.51 74.91
N ASP A 787 -0.28 -42.57 74.48
CA ASP A 787 0.63 -42.54 73.34
C ASP A 787 -0.12 -42.29 72.02
N ASP A 788 -1.28 -42.91 71.85
CA ASP A 788 -2.18 -42.70 70.70
C ASP A 788 -2.68 -41.25 70.66
N LEU A 789 -3.13 -40.71 71.81
CA LEU A 789 -3.56 -39.32 71.91
C LEU A 789 -2.41 -38.35 71.60
N ALA A 790 -1.22 -38.60 72.12
CA ALA A 790 -0.04 -37.79 71.83
C ALA A 790 0.35 -37.83 70.35
N THR A 791 0.19 -38.99 69.69
CA THR A 791 0.43 -39.16 68.26
C THR A 791 -0.61 -38.41 67.43
N MET A 792 -1.90 -38.58 67.73
CA MET A 792 -2.99 -37.85 67.08
C MET A 792 -2.88 -36.32 67.26
N THR A 793 -2.36 -35.88 68.39
CA THR A 793 -2.10 -34.44 68.64
C THR A 793 -0.97 -33.92 67.75
N ARG A 794 0.13 -34.67 67.62
CA ARG A 794 1.24 -34.33 66.72
C ARG A 794 0.81 -34.34 65.25
N GLU A 795 0.01 -35.31 64.83
CA GLU A 795 -0.54 -35.40 63.48
C GLU A 795 -1.49 -34.22 63.18
N ASN A 796 -2.40 -33.87 64.09
CA ASN A 796 -3.25 -32.68 63.93
C ASN A 796 -2.44 -31.39 63.84
N GLN A 797 -1.37 -31.26 64.64
CA GLN A 797 -0.49 -30.11 64.56
C GLN A 797 0.25 -30.04 63.22
N ALA A 798 0.74 -31.17 62.71
CA ALA A 798 1.38 -31.25 61.40
C ALA A 798 0.42 -30.88 60.26
N VAL A 799 -0.80 -31.44 60.25
CA VAL A 799 -1.83 -31.12 59.25
C VAL A 799 -2.24 -29.65 59.30
N ASN A 800 -2.32 -29.05 60.49
CA ASN A 800 -2.61 -27.62 60.60
C ASN A 800 -1.49 -26.75 60.03
N VAL A 801 -0.22 -27.11 60.26
CA VAL A 801 0.92 -26.38 59.66
C VAL A 801 0.90 -26.52 58.14
N GLU A 802 0.67 -27.72 57.60
CA GLU A 802 0.55 -27.95 56.16
C GLU A 802 -0.63 -27.17 55.56
N MET A 803 -1.76 -27.09 56.27
CA MET A 803 -2.90 -26.27 55.86
C MET A 803 -2.54 -24.78 55.83
N GLU A 804 -1.84 -24.27 56.83
CA GLU A 804 -1.39 -22.87 56.85
C GLU A 804 -0.40 -22.57 55.72
N GLU A 805 0.53 -23.48 55.43
CA GLU A 805 1.45 -23.36 54.30
C GLU A 805 0.70 -23.33 52.97
N ALA A 806 -0.26 -24.24 52.76
CA ALA A 806 -1.12 -24.23 51.57
C ALA A 806 -1.94 -22.94 51.45
N LEU A 807 -2.42 -22.37 52.56
CA LEU A 807 -3.12 -21.08 52.58
C LEU A 807 -2.20 -19.93 52.18
N ARG A 808 -0.95 -19.91 52.68
CA ARG A 808 0.05 -18.91 52.30
C ARG A 808 0.42 -19.01 50.81
N GLU A 809 0.65 -20.22 50.30
CA GLU A 809 0.90 -20.45 48.87
C GLU A 809 -0.27 -20.00 48.01
N ARG A 810 -1.50 -20.31 48.40
CA ARG A 810 -2.72 -19.83 47.73
C ARG A 810 -2.75 -18.31 47.66
N ASP A 811 -2.42 -17.62 48.75
CA ASP A 811 -2.47 -16.16 48.80
C ASP A 811 -1.32 -15.52 48.01
N GLU A 812 -0.14 -16.14 47.97
CA GLU A 812 0.95 -15.73 47.08
C GLU A 812 0.58 -15.90 45.59
N LEU A 813 -0.03 -17.03 45.23
CA LEU A 813 -0.55 -17.26 43.88
C LEU A 813 -1.63 -16.25 43.50
N LYS A 814 -2.54 -15.90 44.43
CA LYS A 814 -3.51 -14.82 44.21
C LYS A 814 -2.83 -13.49 43.92
N LEU A 815 -1.79 -13.12 44.68
CA LEU A 815 -1.03 -11.89 44.44
C LEU A 815 -0.35 -11.90 43.06
N ARG A 816 0.25 -13.03 42.65
CA ARG A 816 0.82 -13.19 41.30
C ARG A 816 -0.24 -13.04 40.21
N VAL A 817 -1.41 -13.66 40.37
CA VAL A 817 -2.53 -13.51 39.42
C VAL A 817 -2.99 -12.05 39.32
N HIS A 818 -3.12 -11.32 40.44
CA HIS A 818 -3.46 -9.90 40.40
C HIS A 818 -2.39 -9.06 39.70
N SER A 819 -1.11 -9.39 39.87
CA SER A 819 0.00 -8.75 39.14
C SER A 819 -0.11 -9.01 37.63
N TYR A 820 -0.41 -10.25 37.22
CA TYR A 820 -0.65 -10.59 35.81
C TYR A 820 -1.87 -9.89 35.24
N ILE A 821 -3.00 -9.84 35.95
CA ILE A 821 -4.19 -9.08 35.54
C ILE A 821 -3.83 -7.61 35.32
N SER A 822 -3.07 -7.02 36.25
CA SER A 822 -2.62 -5.63 36.13
C SER A 822 -1.66 -5.42 34.96
N ALA A 823 -0.80 -6.40 34.67
CA ALA A 823 0.10 -6.36 33.52
C ALA A 823 -0.66 -6.48 32.20
N VAL A 824 -1.63 -7.40 32.11
CA VAL A 824 -2.52 -7.56 30.96
C VAL A 824 -3.31 -6.28 30.72
N ALA A 825 -3.94 -5.70 31.75
CA ALA A 825 -4.66 -4.43 31.61
C ALA A 825 -3.76 -3.28 31.11
N ARG A 826 -2.50 -3.22 31.54
CA ARG A 826 -1.53 -2.23 31.00
C ARG A 826 -1.22 -2.49 29.52
N ILE A 827 -1.04 -3.75 29.12
CA ILE A 827 -0.77 -4.13 27.73
C ILE A 827 -1.99 -3.85 26.86
N GLU A 828 -3.21 -4.16 27.34
CA GLU A 828 -4.46 -3.86 26.64
C GLU A 828 -4.65 -2.36 26.41
N ASN A 829 -4.41 -1.53 27.43
CA ASN A 829 -4.43 -0.08 27.27
C ASN A 829 -3.38 0.41 26.25
N LEU A 830 -2.17 -0.16 26.29
CA LEU A 830 -1.12 0.17 25.33
C LEU A 830 -1.52 -0.25 23.90
N LEU A 831 -2.08 -1.44 23.72
CA LEU A 831 -2.59 -1.91 22.44
C LEU A 831 -3.72 -1.00 21.93
N GLN A 832 -4.66 -0.63 22.79
CA GLN A 832 -5.74 0.30 22.44
C GLN A 832 -5.20 1.65 21.98
N THR A 833 -4.18 2.21 22.66
CA THR A 833 -3.54 3.44 22.21
C THR A 833 -2.83 3.27 20.86
N LYS A 834 -2.20 2.12 20.61
CA LYS A 834 -1.53 1.83 19.34
C LYS A 834 -2.52 1.62 18.20
N ASP A 835 -3.64 0.99 18.46
CA ASP A 835 -4.72 0.83 17.49
C ASP A 835 -5.34 2.18 17.14
N GLN A 836 -5.54 3.06 18.13
CA GLN A 836 -5.99 4.43 17.86
C GLN A 836 -4.97 5.22 17.03
N GLU A 837 -3.67 5.15 17.35
CA GLU A 837 -2.61 5.77 16.55
C GLU A 837 -2.61 5.25 15.10
N ASN A 838 -2.83 3.95 14.90
CA ASN A 838 -2.92 3.34 13.58
C ASN A 838 -4.16 3.82 12.80
N LEU A 839 -5.31 3.93 13.46
CA LEU A 839 -6.53 4.48 12.86
C LEU A 839 -6.33 5.94 12.44
N ASP A 840 -5.75 6.77 13.31
CA ASP A 840 -5.44 8.17 13.01
C ASP A 840 -4.44 8.28 11.84
N LEU A 841 -3.44 7.40 11.77
CA LEU A 841 -2.50 7.36 10.65
C LEU A 841 -3.20 6.97 9.35
N LEU A 842 -4.05 5.94 9.36
CA LEU A 842 -4.83 5.53 8.19
C LEU A 842 -5.76 6.65 7.71
N GLU A 843 -6.39 7.37 8.63
CA GLU A 843 -7.22 8.53 8.30
C GLU A 843 -6.39 9.64 7.66
N ARG A 844 -5.21 9.95 8.21
CA ARG A 844 -4.26 10.92 7.61
C ARG A 844 -3.79 10.49 6.22
N TYR A 845 -3.53 9.20 6.00
CA TYR A 845 -3.19 8.68 4.68
C TYR A 845 -4.37 8.82 3.72
N ARG A 846 -5.59 8.54 4.18
CA ARG A 846 -6.80 8.70 3.38
C ARG A 846 -7.04 10.16 2.99
N THR A 847 -6.92 11.11 3.92
CA THR A 847 -7.06 12.54 3.62
C THR A 847 -5.96 13.02 2.68
N ALA A 848 -4.71 12.60 2.90
CA ALA A 848 -3.61 12.94 2.00
C ALA A 848 -3.83 12.38 0.58
N HIS A 849 -4.38 11.17 0.46
CA HIS A 849 -4.73 10.58 -0.83
C HIS A 849 -5.82 11.39 -1.54
N LEU A 850 -6.89 11.77 -0.83
CA LEU A 850 -7.95 12.62 -1.37
C LEU A 850 -7.42 13.99 -1.84
N ASP A 851 -6.50 14.60 -1.08
CA ASP A 851 -5.84 15.86 -1.46
C ASP A 851 -4.98 15.69 -2.73
N VAL A 852 -4.28 14.57 -2.88
CA VAL A 852 -3.51 14.24 -4.09
C VAL A 852 -4.44 14.08 -5.29
N GLU A 853 -5.51 13.30 -5.15
CA GLU A 853 -6.52 13.15 -6.21
C GLU A 853 -7.15 14.49 -6.62
N GLU A 854 -7.40 15.38 -5.65
CA GLU A 854 -7.93 16.71 -5.94
C GLU A 854 -6.92 17.57 -6.70
N ARG A 855 -5.64 17.51 -6.33
CA ARG A 855 -4.57 18.19 -7.05
C ARG A 855 -4.40 17.63 -8.46
N GLU A 856 -4.48 16.32 -8.64
CA GLU A 856 -4.44 15.68 -9.96
C GLU A 856 -5.62 16.12 -10.84
N ARG A 857 -6.83 16.16 -10.29
CA ARG A 857 -8.01 16.70 -11.00
C ARG A 857 -7.82 18.16 -11.41
N ARG A 858 -7.29 19.01 -10.52
CA ARG A 858 -6.98 20.41 -10.85
C ARG A 858 -5.89 20.53 -11.92
N LEU A 859 -4.86 19.69 -11.86
CA LEU A 859 -3.81 19.66 -12.88
C LEU A 859 -4.38 19.26 -14.24
N GLN A 860 -5.22 18.23 -14.31
CA GLN A 860 -5.90 17.81 -15.55
C GLN A 860 -6.75 18.95 -16.13
N GLN A 861 -7.53 19.65 -15.30
CA GLN A 861 -8.30 20.82 -15.74
C GLN A 861 -7.42 21.94 -16.31
N ILE A 862 -6.29 22.25 -15.65
CA ILE A 862 -5.35 23.25 -16.15
C ILE A 862 -4.72 22.80 -17.47
N GLU A 863 -4.41 21.51 -17.64
CA GLU A 863 -3.88 20.98 -18.89
C GLU A 863 -4.91 21.03 -20.04
N GLU A 864 -6.17 20.75 -19.76
CA GLU A 864 -7.27 20.93 -20.71
C GLU A 864 -7.41 22.39 -21.13
N LEU A 865 -7.41 23.33 -20.17
CA LEU A 865 -7.44 24.76 -20.46
C LEU A 865 -6.20 25.22 -21.26
N LYS A 866 -5.00 24.75 -20.90
CA LYS A 866 -3.76 24.99 -21.65
C LYS A 866 -3.89 24.51 -23.10
N ASN A 867 -4.45 23.32 -23.31
CA ASN A 867 -4.66 22.76 -24.64
C ASN A 867 -5.68 23.57 -25.45
N SER A 868 -6.78 24.01 -24.82
CA SER A 868 -7.78 24.90 -25.41
C SER A 868 -7.18 26.23 -25.84
N ILE A 869 -6.48 26.94 -24.95
CA ILE A 869 -5.81 28.22 -25.27
C ILE A 869 -4.77 28.03 -26.38
N ARG A 870 -4.03 26.92 -26.37
CA ARG A 870 -3.06 26.61 -27.43
C ARG A 870 -3.75 26.46 -28.79
N LEU A 871 -4.91 25.83 -28.85
CA LEU A 871 -5.68 25.68 -30.08
C LEU A 871 -6.23 27.04 -30.56
N GLU A 872 -6.74 27.88 -29.66
CA GLU A 872 -7.19 29.24 -29.99
C GLU A 872 -6.05 30.13 -30.51
N LEU A 873 -4.86 30.02 -29.91
CA LEU A 873 -3.68 30.73 -30.38
C LEU A 873 -3.28 30.27 -31.79
N LEU A 874 -3.31 28.95 -32.05
CA LEU A 874 -3.02 28.40 -33.37
C LEU A 874 -4.05 28.87 -34.42
N SER A 875 -5.34 28.91 -34.08
CA SER A 875 -6.37 29.42 -34.99
C SER A 875 -6.19 30.92 -35.25
N SER A 876 -5.92 31.71 -34.22
CA SER A 876 -5.61 33.13 -34.39
C SER A 876 -4.36 33.34 -35.25
N ASP A 877 -3.33 32.50 -35.09
CA ASP A 877 -2.12 32.53 -35.93
C ASP A 877 -2.39 32.21 -37.40
N THR A 878 -3.31 31.27 -37.67
CA THR A 878 -3.75 30.99 -39.05
C THR A 878 -4.50 32.18 -39.64
N GLU A 879 -5.40 32.80 -38.89
CA GLU A 879 -6.13 33.98 -39.33
C GLU A 879 -5.20 35.17 -39.59
N ARG A 880 -4.25 35.43 -38.68
CA ARG A 880 -3.20 36.45 -38.86
C ARG A 880 -2.33 36.21 -40.08
N ARG A 881 -2.07 34.95 -40.45
CA ARG A 881 -1.33 34.61 -41.68
C ARG A 881 -2.17 34.92 -42.92
N HIS A 882 -3.44 34.50 -42.95
CA HIS A 882 -4.33 34.83 -44.05
C HIS A 882 -4.53 36.34 -44.24
N LEU A 883 -4.74 37.08 -43.15
CA LEU A 883 -4.83 38.54 -43.23
C LEU A 883 -3.55 39.17 -43.80
N ARG A 884 -2.37 38.69 -43.38
CA ARG A 884 -1.09 39.16 -43.94
C ARG A 884 -0.96 38.86 -45.43
N GLU A 885 -1.38 37.67 -45.88
CA GLU A 885 -1.40 37.32 -47.31
C GLU A 885 -2.35 38.23 -48.09
N THR A 886 -3.54 38.53 -47.55
CA THR A 886 -4.49 39.45 -48.20
C THR A 886 -3.95 40.88 -48.28
N VAL A 887 -3.31 41.37 -47.20
CA VAL A 887 -2.67 42.69 -47.20
C VAL A 887 -1.55 42.74 -48.24
N SER A 888 -0.68 41.74 -48.30
CA SER A 888 0.37 41.63 -49.32
C SER A 888 -0.20 41.63 -50.75
N HIS A 889 -1.31 40.91 -50.98
CA HIS A 889 -1.99 40.93 -52.27
C HIS A 889 -2.53 42.32 -52.62
N LYS A 890 -3.15 43.01 -51.66
CA LYS A 890 -3.64 44.39 -51.84
C LYS A 890 -2.52 45.40 -52.03
N GLU A 891 -1.38 45.23 -51.35
CA GLU A 891 -0.19 46.04 -51.59
C GLU A 891 0.35 45.85 -53.01
N LEU A 892 0.37 44.61 -53.52
CA LEU A 892 0.74 44.33 -54.91
C LEU A 892 -0.24 44.95 -55.92
N GLU A 893 -1.56 44.85 -55.69
CA GLU A 893 -2.57 45.52 -56.51
C GLU A 893 -2.38 47.05 -56.51
N ILE A 894 -2.12 47.65 -55.35
CA ILE A 894 -1.86 49.09 -55.21
C ILE A 894 -0.59 49.48 -55.97
N GLN A 895 0.48 48.70 -55.85
CA GLN A 895 1.72 48.94 -56.60
C GLN A 895 1.48 48.89 -58.11
N GLN A 896 0.72 47.91 -58.60
CA GLN A 896 0.35 47.81 -60.02
C GLN A 896 -0.48 49.01 -60.47
N ASN A 897 -1.47 49.41 -59.68
CA ASN A 897 -2.29 50.59 -59.96
C ASN A 897 -1.47 51.88 -59.96
N MET A 898 -0.51 52.01 -59.04
CA MET A 898 0.41 53.15 -58.98
C MET A 898 1.31 53.20 -60.23
N GLN A 899 1.85 52.06 -60.67
CA GLN A 899 2.62 51.99 -61.93
C GLN A 899 1.74 52.35 -63.14
N ALA A 900 0.49 51.89 -63.16
CA ALA A 900 -0.46 52.25 -64.21
C ALA A 900 -0.78 53.75 -64.20
N LEU A 901 -0.99 54.35 -63.02
CA LEU A 901 -1.19 55.80 -62.87
C LEU A 901 0.02 56.59 -63.36
N GLN A 902 1.25 56.21 -62.97
CA GLN A 902 2.47 56.85 -63.49
C GLN A 902 2.57 56.75 -65.01
N ALA A 903 2.19 55.61 -65.60
CA ALA A 903 2.14 55.46 -67.05
C ALA A 903 1.08 56.37 -67.69
N TYR A 904 -0.08 56.55 -67.05
CA TYR A 904 -1.11 57.48 -67.50
C TYR A 904 -0.68 58.95 -67.35
N GLU A 905 -0.05 59.34 -66.24
CA GLU A 905 0.53 60.68 -66.06
C GLU A 905 1.60 60.98 -67.11
N GLY A 906 2.44 59.99 -67.44
CA GLY A 906 3.39 60.08 -68.55
C GLY A 906 2.69 60.32 -69.89
N LYS A 907 1.60 59.59 -70.17
CA LYS A 907 0.77 59.82 -71.37
C LYS A 907 0.14 61.21 -71.39
N VAL A 908 -0.44 61.66 -70.28
CA VAL A 908 -1.00 63.02 -70.15
C VAL A 908 0.08 64.08 -70.39
N SER A 909 1.27 63.90 -69.82
CA SER A 909 2.40 64.81 -70.03
C SER A 909 2.89 64.83 -71.48
N THR A 910 2.89 63.68 -72.17
CA THR A 910 3.17 63.65 -73.63
C THR A 910 2.08 64.37 -74.43
N LEU A 911 0.80 64.14 -74.11
CA LEU A 911 -0.32 64.78 -74.78
C LEU A 911 -0.32 66.30 -74.56
N ALA A 912 -0.08 66.76 -73.34
CA ALA A 912 0.05 68.18 -73.01
C ALA A 912 1.17 68.85 -73.82
N ARG A 913 2.32 68.19 -73.97
CA ARG A 913 3.41 68.70 -74.84
C ARG A 913 3.01 68.74 -76.31
N THR A 914 2.31 67.72 -76.82
CA THR A 914 1.83 67.74 -78.20
C THR A 914 0.74 68.79 -78.42
N MET A 915 -0.15 69.00 -77.44
CA MET A 915 -1.17 70.04 -77.49
C MET A 915 -0.52 71.42 -77.49
N ALA A 916 0.41 71.70 -76.57
CA ALA A 916 1.14 72.98 -76.55
C ALA A 916 1.89 73.25 -77.86
N ARG A 917 2.47 72.22 -78.48
CA ARG A 917 3.09 72.34 -79.80
C ARG A 917 2.06 72.68 -80.88
N LEU A 918 0.91 72.01 -80.90
CA LEU A 918 -0.17 72.29 -81.85
C LEU A 918 -0.78 73.68 -81.63
N GLU A 919 -0.90 74.13 -80.38
CA GLU A 919 -1.34 75.48 -80.03
C GLU A 919 -0.35 76.53 -80.53
N GLU A 920 0.96 76.29 -80.41
CA GLU A 920 1.99 77.19 -80.95
C GLU A 920 2.01 77.19 -82.49
N GLU A 921 1.85 76.03 -83.13
CA GLU A 921 1.69 75.92 -84.59
C GLU A 921 0.43 76.68 -85.06
N LEU A 922 -0.68 76.56 -84.32
CA LEU A 922 -1.91 77.31 -84.59
C LEU A 922 -1.71 78.81 -84.40
N ARG A 923 -1.01 79.23 -83.33
CA ARG A 923 -0.69 80.65 -83.07
C ARG A 923 0.14 81.25 -84.20
N LYS A 924 1.18 80.55 -84.66
CA LYS A 924 1.99 80.94 -85.82
C LYS A 924 1.13 81.07 -87.08
N ALA A 925 0.27 80.09 -87.36
CA ALA A 925 -0.63 80.16 -88.51
C ALA A 925 -1.64 81.33 -88.40
N GLN A 926 -2.07 81.69 -87.20
CA GLN A 926 -2.92 82.86 -86.96
C GLN A 926 -2.16 84.18 -87.15
N GLU A 927 -0.91 84.27 -86.71
CA GLU A 927 -0.02 85.42 -86.96
C GLU A 927 0.25 85.60 -88.46
N GLU A 928 0.57 84.51 -89.17
CA GLU A 928 0.72 84.49 -90.63
C GLU A 928 -0.58 84.90 -91.33
N LYS A 929 -1.73 84.42 -90.87
CA LYS A 929 -3.03 84.86 -91.39
C LYS A 929 -3.26 86.36 -91.16
N ALA A 930 -2.89 86.87 -89.99
CA ALA A 930 -3.04 88.29 -89.65
C ALA A 930 -2.09 89.18 -90.48
N SER A 931 -0.85 88.76 -90.69
CA SER A 931 0.08 89.47 -91.58
C SER A 931 -0.42 89.47 -93.02
N LEU A 932 -0.89 88.33 -93.54
CA LEU A 932 -1.50 88.26 -94.88
C LEU A 932 -2.76 89.12 -94.98
N ALA A 933 -3.58 89.21 -93.93
CA ALA A 933 -4.75 90.09 -93.91
C ALA A 933 -4.35 91.58 -93.93
N SER A 934 -3.28 91.94 -93.23
CA SER A 934 -2.68 93.28 -93.28
C SER A 934 -2.12 93.58 -94.67
N ASP A 935 -1.37 92.65 -95.26
CA ASP A 935 -0.86 92.78 -96.63
C ASP A 935 -2.01 92.97 -97.61
N LEU A 936 -3.08 92.17 -97.49
CA LEU A 936 -4.26 92.28 -98.32
C LEU A 936 -5.00 93.61 -98.10
N ALA A 937 -5.05 94.13 -96.88
CA ALA A 937 -5.57 95.46 -96.59
C ALA A 937 -4.70 96.56 -97.24
N SER A 938 -3.38 96.43 -97.20
CA SER A 938 -2.45 97.36 -97.86
C SER A 938 -2.60 97.34 -99.38
N VAL A 939 -2.81 96.15 -99.97
CA VAL A 939 -3.11 95.98 -101.40
C VAL A 939 -4.46 96.60 -101.73
N ARG A 940 -5.49 96.39 -100.90
CA ARG A 940 -6.79 97.06 -101.06
C ARG A 940 -6.66 98.58 -101.00
N GLU A 941 -5.88 99.13 -100.06
CA GLU A 941 -5.63 100.56 -99.95
C GLU A 941 -4.87 101.10 -101.17
N LEU A 942 -3.88 100.35 -101.67
CA LEU A 942 -3.19 100.65 -102.93
C LEU A 942 -4.14 100.65 -104.12
N CYS A 943 -5.06 99.67 -104.22
CA CYS A 943 -6.09 99.66 -105.26
C CYS A 943 -6.99 100.90 -105.17
N VAL A 944 -7.45 101.28 -103.97
CA VAL A 944 -8.24 102.51 -103.76
C VAL A 944 -7.44 103.76 -104.15
N LYS A 945 -6.15 103.84 -103.77
CA LYS A 945 -5.26 104.94 -104.17
C LYS A 945 -5.09 105.00 -105.69
N LEU A 946 -4.86 103.87 -106.35
CA LEU A 946 -4.76 103.77 -107.81
C LEU A 946 -6.07 104.17 -108.49
N ASP A 947 -7.22 103.73 -107.99
CA ASP A 947 -8.53 104.13 -108.52
C ASP A 947 -8.79 105.63 -108.31
N SER A 948 -8.41 106.20 -107.18
CA SER A 948 -8.51 107.66 -106.95
C SER A 948 -7.57 108.46 -107.86
N ALA A 949 -6.35 107.98 -108.10
CA ALA A 949 -5.41 108.60 -109.03
C ALA A 949 -5.89 108.47 -110.48
N LYS A 950 -6.50 107.32 -110.83
CA LYS A 950 -7.20 107.12 -112.11
C LYS A 950 -8.37 108.10 -112.26
N GLU A 951 -9.21 108.29 -111.25
CA GLU A 951 -10.27 109.30 -111.29
C GLU A 951 -9.72 110.72 -111.43
N LEU A 952 -8.66 111.07 -110.72
CA LEU A 952 -8.01 112.38 -110.81
C LEU A 952 -7.41 112.63 -112.19
N THR A 953 -6.74 111.63 -112.78
CA THR A 953 -6.21 111.72 -114.15
C THR A 953 -7.33 111.79 -115.17
N VAL A 954 -8.44 111.06 -115.00
CA VAL A 954 -9.65 111.21 -115.83
C VAL A 954 -10.25 112.62 -115.69
N ARG A 955 -10.28 113.20 -114.48
CA ARG A 955 -10.71 114.60 -114.25
C ARG A 955 -9.76 115.61 -114.91
N GLN A 956 -8.45 115.37 -114.88
CA GLN A 956 -7.47 116.23 -115.57
C GLN A 956 -7.59 116.14 -117.10
N VAL A 957 -7.82 114.95 -117.64
CA VAL A 957 -8.05 114.75 -119.09
C VAL A 957 -9.34 115.43 -119.53
N THR A 958 -10.43 115.30 -118.75
CA THR A 958 -11.68 116.01 -119.03
C THR A 958 -11.53 117.53 -118.92
N SER A 959 -10.78 118.04 -117.94
CA SER A 959 -10.43 119.47 -117.85
C SER A 959 -9.63 119.97 -119.06
N LYS A 960 -8.58 119.23 -119.46
CA LYS A 960 -7.78 119.56 -120.66
C LYS A 960 -8.58 119.48 -121.95
N SER A 961 -9.54 118.54 -122.03
CA SER A 961 -10.50 118.47 -123.14
C SER A 961 -11.38 119.74 -123.20
N MET A 962 -11.84 120.26 -122.05
CA MET A 962 -12.59 121.52 -122.00
C MET A 962 -11.73 122.75 -122.33
N GLU A 963 -10.45 122.77 -121.97
CA GLU A 963 -9.50 123.82 -122.37
C GLU A 963 -9.23 123.82 -123.88
N LEU A 964 -9.11 122.64 -124.50
CA LEU A 964 -8.98 122.49 -125.96
C LEU A 964 -10.22 122.98 -126.72
N GLU A 965 -11.43 122.76 -126.19
CA GLU A 965 -12.65 123.34 -126.76
C GLU A 965 -12.71 124.86 -126.62
N ARG A 966 -12.18 125.43 -125.53
CA ARG A 966 -12.10 126.90 -125.33
C ARG A 966 -11.06 127.56 -126.24
N VAL A 967 -9.91 126.91 -126.47
CA VAL A 967 -8.89 127.38 -127.41
C VAL A 967 -9.39 127.32 -128.86
N SER A 968 -10.22 126.31 -129.20
CA SER A 968 -10.84 126.20 -130.53
C SER A 968 -11.86 127.30 -130.85
N ARG A 969 -12.42 127.99 -129.84
CA ARG A 969 -13.37 129.12 -130.07
C ARG A 969 -12.71 130.49 -130.21
N CYS A 970 -11.43 130.65 -129.84
CA CYS A 970 -10.73 131.94 -129.91
C CYS A 970 -9.83 132.13 -131.15
N GLN A 971 -9.67 131.12 -132.02
CA GLN A 971 -8.90 131.20 -133.27
C GLN A 971 -9.79 131.22 -134.53
N HIS A 972 -10.78 132.13 -134.59
CA HIS A 972 -11.60 132.30 -135.79
C HIS A 972 -11.87 133.74 -136.27
N ASP A 973 -11.08 134.76 -135.88
CA ASP A 973 -11.16 136.04 -136.61
C ASP A 973 -9.85 136.86 -136.67
N GLY A 974 -9.40 137.11 -137.91
CA GLY A 974 -8.32 138.03 -138.33
C GLY A 974 -6.90 137.41 -138.44
N ARG A 975 -6.59 136.43 -139.31
CA ARG A 975 -6.63 136.33 -140.79
C ARG A 975 -5.88 137.45 -141.58
N LEU A 976 -4.77 137.02 -142.19
CA LEU A 976 -4.35 137.22 -143.60
C LEU A 976 -3.56 138.50 -144.02
N HIS A 977 -2.25 138.30 -144.30
CA HIS A 977 -1.43 138.77 -145.45
C HIS A 977 0.05 138.77 -145.01
N ALA A 978 1.07 138.30 -145.72
CA ALA A 978 1.34 137.73 -147.04
C ALA A 978 2.72 137.02 -146.90
N CYS A 979 3.14 135.96 -147.62
CA CYS A 979 3.48 135.96 -149.04
C CYS A 979 4.06 134.58 -149.47
N LEU A 980 3.79 134.19 -150.73
CA LEU A 980 4.67 133.47 -151.70
C LEU A 980 4.76 131.91 -151.79
N ILE A 981 3.81 131.33 -152.52
CA ILE A 981 3.89 130.55 -153.80
C ILE A 981 5.08 129.57 -154.08
N ARG A 982 4.76 128.26 -154.24
CA ARG A 982 5.07 127.30 -155.36
C ARG A 982 4.48 125.90 -155.03
N LEU A 983 3.45 125.40 -155.73
CA LEU A 983 3.39 124.53 -156.93
C LEU A 983 3.34 122.99 -156.70
N PHE A 984 2.25 122.40 -157.24
CA PHE A 984 2.07 121.10 -157.93
C PHE A 984 1.64 119.78 -157.23
N ASN A 985 0.54 119.22 -157.81
CA ASN A 985 0.06 117.81 -157.93
C ASN A 985 -0.40 117.07 -156.65
N GLY A 986 -1.43 116.22 -156.64
CA GLY A 986 -2.25 115.59 -157.68
C GLY A 986 -2.60 114.14 -157.25
N THR A 987 -3.88 113.75 -157.35
CA THR A 987 -4.38 112.42 -157.81
C THR A 987 -4.07 111.07 -157.10
N ILE A 988 -5.09 110.17 -157.16
CA ILE A 988 -5.06 108.68 -157.32
C ILE A 988 -4.83 107.86 -156.01
N LEU A 989 -5.72 106.97 -155.54
CA LEU A 989 -6.34 105.71 -156.06
C LEU A 989 -5.33 104.56 -156.27
N ILE A 990 -5.80 103.30 -156.13
CA ILE A 990 -5.12 101.98 -156.28
C ILE A 990 -4.72 101.40 -154.90
N CYS A 991 -5.40 100.40 -154.32
CA CYS A 991 -5.65 98.99 -154.71
C CYS A 991 -4.39 98.12 -154.86
N THR A 992 -4.59 96.80 -154.75
CA THR A 992 -3.64 95.68 -154.98
C THR A 992 -2.59 95.42 -153.88
N ILE A 993 -2.75 94.36 -153.07
CA ILE A 993 -2.49 92.91 -153.34
C ILE A 993 -0.98 92.62 -153.27
N ILE A 994 -0.56 91.79 -152.29
CA ILE A 994 0.46 90.70 -152.37
C ILE A 994 0.92 90.25 -150.96
N ASP A 995 0.67 88.96 -150.71
CA ASP A 995 1.51 87.91 -150.09
C ASP A 995 2.01 87.98 -148.62
N PHE A 996 1.76 86.97 -147.78
CA PHE A 996 2.22 85.56 -147.74
C PHE A 996 3.60 85.37 -147.05
N LYS A 997 3.59 84.46 -146.06
CA LYS A 997 4.67 83.55 -145.58
C LYS A 997 5.73 83.99 -144.52
N ASN A 998 5.74 83.15 -143.46
CA ASN A 998 6.86 82.47 -142.79
C ASN A 998 7.57 83.13 -141.59
N VAL A 999 7.33 82.63 -140.35
CA VAL A 999 8.06 81.56 -139.58
C VAL A 999 9.07 82.21 -138.60
N ARG A 1000 8.89 82.15 -137.26
CA ARG A 1000 9.08 80.97 -136.37
C ARG A 1000 8.35 81.07 -135.01
N SER A 1001 7.57 80.03 -134.68
CA SER A 1001 7.69 79.25 -133.41
C SER A 1001 8.97 78.38 -133.46
N PRO A 1002 9.47 77.68 -132.39
CA PRO A 1002 8.84 77.21 -131.14
C PRO A 1002 9.59 77.72 -129.88
N GLU A 1003 9.23 77.46 -128.61
CA GLU A 1003 8.82 76.26 -127.85
C GLU A 1003 7.85 76.70 -126.73
N LEU A 1004 6.78 76.05 -126.25
CA LEU A 1004 6.34 74.65 -126.16
C LEU A 1004 7.42 73.66 -125.71
N ASN A 1005 7.50 73.47 -124.39
CA ASN A 1005 7.51 72.14 -123.80
C ASN A 1005 6.39 72.04 -122.76
N LEU A 1006 5.32 71.35 -123.18
CA LEU A 1006 4.42 70.57 -122.36
C LEU A 1006 4.99 69.15 -122.38
N ALA A 1007 5.37 68.60 -121.23
CA ALA A 1007 5.21 67.18 -120.93
C ALA A 1007 5.28 67.01 -119.40
N CYS A 1008 4.19 66.70 -118.70
CA CYS A 1008 3.43 65.45 -118.70
C CYS A 1008 4.14 64.30 -117.98
N PHE A 1009 3.47 63.83 -116.92
CA PHE A 1009 3.47 62.46 -116.39
C PHE A 1009 4.83 61.97 -115.84
N SER A 1010 4.95 61.20 -114.78
CA SER A 1010 4.11 60.33 -113.96
C SER A 1010 5.09 59.84 -112.90
N ASN A 1011 4.73 59.55 -111.67
CA ASN A 1011 4.23 58.27 -111.17
C ASN A 1011 4.88 58.22 -109.78
N THR A 1012 4.10 58.11 -108.71
CA THR A 1012 3.80 56.81 -108.11
C THR A 1012 5.07 56.03 -107.81
N ALA A 1013 5.30 55.79 -106.52
CA ALA A 1013 5.20 54.44 -105.95
C ALA A 1013 6.35 54.12 -104.96
N ILE A 1014 5.92 53.65 -103.77
CA ILE A 1014 6.46 52.45 -103.09
C ILE A 1014 7.83 52.66 -102.43
N GLN A 1015 8.04 52.42 -101.12
CA GLN A 1015 7.87 51.17 -100.38
C GLN A 1015 8.02 51.53 -98.88
N SER A 1016 7.05 51.28 -97.99
CA SER A 1016 6.78 50.02 -97.28
C SER A 1016 8.00 49.22 -96.80
N ASN A 1017 7.95 48.91 -95.50
CA ASN A 1017 8.60 47.80 -94.78
C ASN A 1017 10.07 47.97 -94.36
N LYS A 1018 10.31 48.03 -93.04
CA LYS A 1018 10.70 46.81 -92.33
C LYS A 1018 10.60 46.90 -90.80
N TRP A 1019 9.95 45.86 -90.30
CA TRP A 1019 9.91 45.31 -88.96
C TRP A 1019 11.27 44.98 -88.35
N MET A 1020 11.26 44.90 -87.01
CA MET A 1020 12.13 44.16 -86.09
C MET A 1020 13.59 44.59 -85.88
N ALA A 1021 13.88 45.04 -84.65
CA ALA A 1021 14.91 44.41 -83.83
C ALA A 1021 14.63 44.63 -82.34
N ARG A 1022 14.30 43.54 -81.64
CA ARG A 1022 14.37 43.41 -80.19
C ARG A 1022 15.80 43.65 -79.72
N LYS A 1023 15.98 44.42 -78.65
CA LYS A 1023 17.05 44.18 -77.68
C LYS A 1023 16.55 44.55 -76.28
N LEU A 1024 15.98 43.54 -75.63
CA LEU A 1024 15.84 43.46 -74.18
C LEU A 1024 17.27 43.30 -73.62
N VAL A 1025 17.72 44.28 -72.86
CA VAL A 1025 18.80 44.12 -71.89
C VAL A 1025 18.14 43.73 -70.57
N SER A 1026 18.67 42.66 -70.01
CA SER A 1026 18.36 42.10 -68.70
C SER A 1026 18.57 43.11 -67.58
N TRP A 1027 17.96 42.81 -66.43
CA TRP A 1027 18.35 42.98 -65.02
C TRP A 1027 17.07 42.52 -64.27
N GLY A 1028 17.03 41.64 -63.28
CA GLY A 1028 18.01 41.05 -62.38
C GLY A 1028 17.35 40.98 -60.99
N HIS A 1029 17.06 39.74 -60.52
CA HIS A 1029 16.64 39.33 -59.15
C HIS A 1029 15.19 39.71 -58.73
N SER A 1030 14.39 38.86 -58.07
CA SER A 1030 14.59 37.68 -57.20
C SER A 1030 13.54 36.60 -57.42
#